data_AF-A0A518LQA8-F1
#
_entry.id   AF-A0A518LQA8-F1
#
_cell.length_a   1.000
_cell.length_b   1.000
_cell.length_c   1.000
_cell.angle_alpha   90.00
_cell.angle_beta   90.00
_cell.angle_gamma   90.00
#
_symmetry.space_group_name_H-M   'P 1'
#
loop_
_entity.id
_entity.type
_entity.pdbx_description
1 polymer ?
#
loop_
_entity_poly.entity_id
_entity_poly.type
_entity_poly.pdbx_seq_one_letter_code
_entity_poly.pdbx_strand_id
1 'polypeptide(L)'
;MLNSRRLACVALGLFLAISTLPTRASDIDADKRRSDTAALFSEADFLRHVGTLADDSFEGRGTGQEGIDKAAEYIAARFEEWGVQPGGDDRTYFQNFTLKLKSQVAEGTRLAIGMNDRPTRRAAALNEDYIPFPFSSNGSFSGEVVFAGYGVVKDDAGYNDYAGIDVADKVVLVLRRGPKFGEFSVQDSAFRAKASRAAGRDAAALLVVNPADDEDGDKLFDFNAQGMARFGGRGYGIPMIHISRKLADRMLRAGGLGGLEAAQKKIDENEKPASAVLKGVTIRGRVEIEPIESPVRNVIGIVPGTGPQKDEFIVMGAHYDHLGIRNKGTPEFDSEKDISNGADDNASGTTLVMMLARAFAEGKPPNRTMVFMLYTGEEMGLLGSAHFANNPTLDLTKVNAMLNFDMVGRLKDNKLEVGGMRTGGFEDMVHRLAEPYGFTIRDGGGGRGPSDHTSFYNKGIPVLFFFTGLHKQYHQPDDDTPLLNIDGAVRIARFGADIVDEIDSRSQRVVFTEDTSRARISRQDSPDDEPRVAAAAPTSEPDRLRLGIVPDMDNDQPGVVIAQVAEGSPAAGAGLKAGDRLMAIGEKRIEGVMDIAGALAVFKWGDTARVRIVRDGERKSIDVKFPARTAVAARPAPDRAQPDRQTDERVAQDQPRRERRRDDRGERGPGDAGTTTPPGSIERSLNELVGHMADLSGGECTVSIKGDNVDISLTVAAGRESDRRLVSQIGRSLDGAVRGDVRIGVSFNLSRGRGQEPSNPLRGPFRDRPGGRRGMQSTADAGDEDMTTRPRRENRPERPQPPTPPAPPRAAGGDPTQKAAKKDPHAHADDEVAAAPMPKVRLGILPTYGESEGRGYEITGVADDGPAAKAGMKNDDRILKIGGKNVTDVYSYMEALAGYKPGDEVAVVVLRGDKEITLKIKSAPQKTLDAD
;
A
#
# COMPACT_ATOMS: atom_id res chain seq x y z
N MET A 1 -78.64 23.32 53.66
CA MET A 1 -78.10 22.03 53.18
C MET A 1 -76.61 22.05 53.52
N LEU A 2 -76.11 21.26 54.48
CA LEU A 2 -75.41 19.96 54.26
C LEU A 2 -74.32 20.08 53.16
N ASN A 3 -73.03 19.75 53.34
CA ASN A 3 -72.22 19.27 54.49
C ASN A 3 -70.70 19.37 54.12
N SER A 4 -69.68 19.39 54.99
CA SER A 4 -69.60 19.44 56.46
C SER A 4 -68.20 19.89 57.01
N ARG A 5 -67.92 19.53 58.27
CA ARG A 5 -66.68 19.55 59.13
C ARG A 5 -65.38 19.08 58.43
N ARG A 6 -64.13 19.50 58.74
CA ARG A 6 -63.36 20.15 59.84
C ARG A 6 -62.24 19.21 60.38
N LEU A 7 -61.15 19.80 60.89
CA LEU A 7 -59.95 19.21 61.55
C LEU A 7 -58.93 18.52 60.62
N ALA A 8 -57.61 18.53 60.90
CA ALA A 8 -56.86 19.13 62.03
C ALA A 8 -55.48 19.69 61.62
N CYS A 9 -54.89 20.54 62.46
CA CYS A 9 -53.50 21.01 62.35
C CYS A 9 -52.57 20.19 63.25
N VAL A 10 -51.26 20.18 62.96
CA VAL A 10 -50.16 20.45 63.91
C VAL A 10 -48.83 20.47 63.14
N ALA A 11 -47.86 21.25 63.62
CA ALA A 11 -46.57 21.45 62.95
C ALA A 11 -45.50 20.43 63.38
N LEU A 12 -44.55 20.16 62.46
CA LEU A 12 -43.16 19.94 62.85
C LEU A 12 -42.23 20.61 61.83
N GLY A 13 -41.94 21.89 62.06
CA GLY A 13 -40.84 22.59 61.41
C GLY A 13 -39.63 22.61 62.34
N LEU A 14 -38.58 21.88 62.02
CA LEU A 14 -37.28 21.98 62.67
C LEU A 14 -36.20 21.46 61.72
N PHE A 15 -35.21 22.31 61.42
CA PHE A 15 -33.79 22.04 61.09
C PHE A 15 -33.42 20.78 60.24
N LEU A 16 -32.48 20.84 59.28
CA LEU A 16 -31.37 21.78 59.13
C LEU A 16 -31.27 22.34 57.70
N ALA A 17 -30.71 23.55 57.59
CA ALA A 17 -29.89 23.89 56.44
C ALA A 17 -28.52 23.22 56.62
N ILE A 18 -28.18 22.26 55.75
CA ILE A 18 -26.81 21.76 55.57
C ILE A 18 -26.35 22.17 54.17
N SER A 19 -25.12 22.69 54.13
CA SER A 19 -24.33 23.11 52.97
C SER A 19 -24.71 22.56 51.61
N THR A 20 -24.81 23.46 50.63
CA THR A 20 -24.51 23.18 49.22
C THR A 20 -23.04 22.76 49.08
N LEU A 21 -22.77 21.47 49.27
CA LEU A 21 -21.53 20.85 48.84
C LEU A 21 -21.63 20.55 47.34
N PRO A 22 -20.82 21.14 46.46
CA PRO A 22 -20.70 20.64 45.10
C PRO A 22 -20.06 19.26 45.15
N THR A 23 -20.74 18.25 44.62
CA THR A 23 -20.25 16.87 44.55
C THR A 23 -19.14 16.74 43.50
N ARG A 24 -17.94 17.24 43.81
CA ARG A 24 -16.70 16.96 43.07
C ARG A 24 -16.28 15.49 43.28
N ALA A 25 -17.03 14.56 42.69
CA ALA A 25 -16.79 13.12 42.78
C ALA A 25 -17.48 12.33 41.64
N SER A 26 -17.26 12.72 40.37
CA SER A 26 -17.68 11.94 39.18
C SER A 26 -16.96 12.33 37.89
N ASP A 27 -16.66 13.61 37.70
CA ASP A 27 -16.38 14.19 36.38
C ASP A 27 -14.90 14.11 35.93
N ILE A 28 -14.21 12.98 36.20
CA ILE A 28 -12.77 12.80 35.86
C ILE A 28 -12.49 11.57 34.96
N ASP A 29 -13.40 10.59 34.88
CA ASP A 29 -13.20 9.37 34.06
C ASP A 29 -14.29 9.16 32.97
N ALA A 30 -15.15 10.15 32.74
CA ALA A 30 -16.32 10.01 31.87
C ALA A 30 -16.08 10.36 30.38
N ASP A 31 -14.98 11.06 30.04
CA ASP A 31 -14.89 11.84 28.79
C ASP A 31 -13.50 11.79 28.11
N LYS A 32 -13.00 10.58 27.84
CA LYS A 32 -11.90 10.36 26.88
C LYS A 32 -12.51 10.06 25.51
N ARG A 33 -12.28 10.93 24.51
CA ARG A 33 -12.62 10.63 23.09
C ARG A 33 -11.67 9.58 22.52
N ARG A 34 -12.05 9.00 21.38
CA ARG A 34 -11.19 8.02 20.69
C ARG A 34 -9.87 8.65 20.24
N SER A 35 -9.94 9.85 19.68
CA SER A 35 -8.81 10.70 19.25
C SER A 35 -7.81 11.05 20.36
N ASP A 36 -8.29 11.33 21.58
CA ASP A 36 -7.47 11.70 22.75
C ASP A 36 -6.56 10.54 23.25
N THR A 37 -6.75 9.31 22.75
CA THR A 37 -6.03 8.12 23.22
C THR A 37 -4.67 7.99 22.53
N ALA A 38 -3.64 8.64 23.08
CA ALA A 38 -2.28 8.63 22.54
C ALA A 38 -1.67 7.22 22.29
N ALA A 39 -2.14 6.20 23.02
CA ALA A 39 -1.73 4.80 22.83
C ALA A 39 -2.34 4.11 21.58
N LEU A 40 -3.43 4.64 21.01
CA LEU A 40 -4.05 4.14 19.78
C LEU A 40 -3.49 4.82 18.53
N PHE A 41 -3.01 6.06 18.69
CA PHE A 41 -2.46 6.88 17.61
C PHE A 41 -1.00 7.26 17.90
N SER A 42 -0.09 6.30 17.78
CA SER A 42 1.34 6.47 18.03
C SER A 42 2.17 6.49 16.73
N GLU A 43 3.24 7.28 16.68
CA GLU A 43 4.22 7.25 15.57
C GLU A 43 4.88 5.87 15.45
N ALA A 44 5.08 5.23 16.59
CA ALA A 44 5.49 3.84 16.75
C ALA A 44 4.62 2.88 15.91
N ASP A 45 3.29 2.93 16.08
CA ASP A 45 2.36 2.06 15.34
C ASP A 45 2.19 2.46 13.87
N PHE A 46 2.24 3.76 13.57
CA PHE A 46 2.22 4.23 12.17
C PHE A 46 3.44 3.70 11.41
N LEU A 47 4.65 3.95 11.93
CA LEU A 47 5.91 3.49 11.34
C LEU A 47 5.96 1.96 11.21
N ARG A 48 5.45 1.24 12.22
CA ARG A 48 5.29 -0.22 12.21
C ARG A 48 4.46 -0.69 11.02
N HIS A 49 3.27 -0.15 10.81
CA HIS A 49 2.36 -0.60 9.75
C HIS A 49 2.79 -0.12 8.35
N VAL A 50 3.15 1.16 8.19
CA VAL A 50 3.55 1.71 6.88
C VAL A 50 4.85 1.06 6.39
N GLY A 51 5.83 0.89 7.29
CA GLY A 51 7.08 0.20 7.00
C GLY A 51 6.94 -1.31 6.83
N THR A 52 5.82 -1.91 7.25
CA THR A 52 5.47 -3.28 6.84
C THR A 52 5.02 -3.27 5.38
N LEU A 53 3.96 -2.50 5.08
CA LEU A 53 3.30 -2.48 3.77
C LEU A 53 4.23 -2.03 2.63
N ALA A 54 5.17 -1.13 2.93
CA ALA A 54 6.14 -0.60 1.99
C ALA A 54 7.49 -1.36 1.95
N ASP A 55 7.65 -2.50 2.63
CA ASP A 55 8.86 -3.31 2.50
C ASP A 55 8.94 -4.02 1.13
N ASP A 56 10.16 -4.27 0.65
CA ASP A 56 10.43 -4.96 -0.63
C ASP A 56 9.76 -6.35 -0.70
N SER A 57 9.55 -7.04 0.42
CA SER A 57 8.87 -8.34 0.50
C SER A 57 7.37 -8.30 0.16
N PHE A 58 6.73 -7.12 0.28
CA PHE A 58 5.39 -6.84 -0.25
C PHE A 58 5.39 -6.43 -1.71
N GLU A 59 6.55 -6.47 -2.38
CA GLU A 59 6.68 -6.38 -3.84
C GLU A 59 6.01 -5.15 -4.46
N GLY A 60 5.96 -4.04 -3.72
CA GLY A 60 5.27 -2.82 -4.16
C GLY A 60 3.75 -2.96 -4.34
N ARG A 61 3.15 -4.01 -3.77
CA ARG A 61 1.70 -4.27 -3.71
C ARG A 61 0.99 -4.19 -5.07
N GLY A 62 1.68 -4.57 -6.14
CA GLY A 62 1.18 -4.47 -7.52
C GLY A 62 -0.15 -5.20 -7.74
N THR A 63 -1.17 -4.51 -8.26
CA THR A 63 -2.45 -5.15 -8.60
C THR A 63 -2.24 -6.33 -9.57
N GLY A 64 -2.64 -7.53 -9.12
CA GLY A 64 -2.40 -8.81 -9.81
C GLY A 64 -1.01 -9.43 -9.65
N GLN A 65 -0.19 -8.93 -8.72
CA GLN A 65 1.13 -9.46 -8.32
C GLN A 65 1.09 -9.98 -6.88
N GLU A 66 1.97 -10.91 -6.53
CA GLU A 66 1.99 -11.63 -5.23
C GLU A 66 2.02 -10.70 -4.00
N GLY A 67 2.67 -9.53 -4.13
CA GLY A 67 2.72 -8.49 -3.11
C GLY A 67 1.37 -7.99 -2.60
N ILE A 68 0.37 -7.91 -3.47
CA ILE A 68 -0.96 -7.41 -3.08
C ILE A 68 -1.73 -8.43 -2.24
N ASP A 69 -1.52 -9.72 -2.50
CA ASP A 69 -2.12 -10.78 -1.67
C ASP A 69 -1.48 -10.81 -0.28
N LYS A 70 -0.16 -10.64 -0.18
CA LYS A 70 0.53 -10.48 1.12
C LYS A 70 -0.06 -9.31 1.91
N ALA A 71 -0.29 -8.15 1.26
CA ALA A 71 -0.88 -6.99 1.90
C ALA A 71 -2.32 -7.26 2.37
N ALA A 72 -3.15 -7.93 1.55
CA ALA A 72 -4.51 -8.28 1.91
C ALA A 72 -4.57 -9.20 3.15
N GLU A 73 -3.75 -10.25 3.22
CA GLU A 73 -3.67 -11.13 4.39
C GLU A 73 -3.19 -10.36 5.63
N TYR A 74 -2.18 -9.50 5.50
CA TYR A 74 -1.66 -8.70 6.62
C TYR A 74 -2.73 -7.78 7.21
N ILE A 75 -3.44 -7.03 6.36
CA ILE A 75 -4.54 -6.14 6.76
C ILE A 75 -5.63 -6.93 7.49
N ALA A 76 -6.08 -8.05 6.90
CA ALA A 76 -7.11 -8.90 7.49
C ALA A 76 -6.68 -9.49 8.85
N ALA A 77 -5.42 -9.94 8.99
CA ALA A 77 -4.88 -10.45 10.24
C ALA A 77 -4.74 -9.38 11.32
N ARG A 78 -4.53 -8.10 10.96
CA ARG A 78 -4.60 -6.97 11.91
C ARG A 78 -6.05 -6.68 12.33
N PHE A 79 -7.00 -6.68 11.38
CA PHE A 79 -8.42 -6.51 11.71
C PHE A 79 -8.93 -7.61 12.66
N GLU A 80 -8.56 -8.88 12.44
CA GLU A 80 -8.90 -9.98 13.33
C GLU A 80 -8.26 -9.84 14.73
N GLU A 81 -6.97 -9.49 14.80
CA GLU A 81 -6.25 -9.22 16.06
C GLU A 81 -6.93 -8.14 16.91
N TRP A 82 -7.50 -7.12 16.27
CA TRP A 82 -8.19 -6.00 16.93
C TRP A 82 -9.70 -6.24 17.14
N GLY A 83 -10.23 -7.40 16.75
CA GLY A 83 -11.66 -7.72 16.90
C GLY A 83 -12.61 -6.96 15.95
N VAL A 84 -12.07 -6.33 14.90
CA VAL A 84 -12.84 -5.77 13.79
C VAL A 84 -13.49 -6.93 13.04
N GLN A 85 -14.80 -6.87 12.79
CA GLN A 85 -15.52 -7.98 12.16
C GLN A 85 -15.36 -7.99 10.63
N PRO A 86 -15.39 -9.17 9.98
CA PRO A 86 -15.34 -9.28 8.52
C PRO A 86 -16.57 -8.70 7.83
N GLY A 87 -16.35 -7.86 6.80
CA GLY A 87 -17.41 -7.20 6.00
C GLY A 87 -17.41 -7.51 4.50
N GLY A 88 -16.58 -8.47 4.06
CA GLY A 88 -16.54 -8.99 2.70
C GLY A 88 -17.51 -10.15 2.45
N ASP A 89 -17.24 -10.91 1.39
CA ASP A 89 -18.09 -12.02 0.95
C ASP A 89 -18.15 -13.14 1.99
N ASP A 90 -19.32 -13.78 2.13
CA ASP A 90 -19.59 -14.92 3.04
C ASP A 90 -19.21 -14.71 4.54
N ARG A 91 -18.95 -13.45 4.94
CA ARG A 91 -18.35 -13.01 6.22
C ARG A 91 -16.87 -13.36 6.36
N THR A 92 -16.12 -13.21 5.26
CA THR A 92 -14.66 -13.05 5.25
C THR A 92 -14.28 -11.57 5.22
N TYR A 93 -13.02 -11.22 5.41
CA TYR A 93 -12.56 -9.84 5.21
C TYR A 93 -12.49 -9.43 3.73
N PHE A 94 -12.69 -10.35 2.78
CA PHE A 94 -12.39 -10.11 1.37
C PHE A 94 -13.67 -10.01 0.53
N GLN A 95 -13.79 -8.94 -0.25
CA GLN A 95 -14.67 -8.91 -1.41
C GLN A 95 -13.84 -9.33 -2.62
N ASN A 96 -14.18 -10.43 -3.27
CA ASN A 96 -13.36 -11.12 -4.26
C ASN A 96 -13.95 -10.91 -5.66
N PHE A 97 -13.12 -10.45 -6.59
CA PHE A 97 -13.53 -10.21 -7.98
C PHE A 97 -12.38 -10.53 -8.94
N THR A 98 -12.60 -10.32 -10.24
CA THR A 98 -11.59 -10.60 -11.27
C THR A 98 -11.34 -9.38 -12.15
N LEU A 99 -10.08 -9.19 -12.54
CA LEU A 99 -9.63 -8.14 -13.44
C LEU A 99 -8.82 -8.74 -14.60
N LYS A 100 -8.95 -8.14 -15.78
CA LYS A 100 -8.33 -8.60 -17.03
C LYS A 100 -6.90 -8.05 -17.20
N LEU A 101 -6.07 -8.32 -16.19
CA LEU A 101 -4.73 -7.76 -16.01
C LEU A 101 -3.68 -8.42 -16.92
N LYS A 102 -3.88 -9.71 -17.18
CA LYS A 102 -3.01 -10.61 -17.96
C LYS A 102 -3.74 -11.06 -19.23
N SER A 103 -3.02 -11.68 -20.15
CA SER A 103 -3.56 -12.17 -21.42
C SER A 103 -2.75 -13.36 -21.93
N GLN A 104 -3.33 -14.14 -22.85
CA GLN A 104 -2.65 -15.21 -23.59
C GLN A 104 -2.92 -15.10 -25.10
N VAL A 105 -2.02 -15.69 -25.90
CA VAL A 105 -2.26 -15.90 -27.34
C VAL A 105 -3.16 -17.13 -27.49
N ALA A 106 -4.36 -16.95 -28.05
CA ALA A 106 -5.30 -18.04 -28.29
C ALA A 106 -4.84 -18.97 -29.42
N GLU A 107 -5.25 -20.24 -29.38
CA GLU A 107 -4.92 -21.27 -30.39
C GLU A 107 -5.35 -20.87 -31.82
N GLY A 108 -6.39 -20.03 -31.95
CA GLY A 108 -6.85 -19.51 -33.24
C GLY A 108 -5.92 -18.46 -33.90
N THR A 109 -4.90 -17.96 -33.18
CA THR A 109 -3.87 -17.07 -33.75
C THR A 109 -3.02 -17.80 -34.77
N ARG A 110 -2.95 -17.24 -35.99
CA ARG A 110 -2.23 -17.85 -37.11
C ARG A 110 -1.77 -16.81 -38.14
N LEU A 111 -0.62 -17.06 -38.74
CA LEU A 111 -0.06 -16.27 -39.85
C LEU A 111 0.32 -17.21 -41.01
N ALA A 112 -0.15 -16.91 -42.22
CA ALA A 112 0.13 -17.67 -43.44
C ALA A 112 0.56 -16.73 -44.58
N ILE A 113 1.58 -17.15 -45.33
CA ILE A 113 2.35 -16.24 -46.18
C ILE A 113 2.52 -16.80 -47.59
N GLY A 114 2.27 -15.95 -48.58
CA GLY A 114 2.49 -16.18 -50.01
C GLY A 114 3.65 -15.32 -50.51
N MET A 115 4.48 -15.90 -51.37
CA MET A 115 5.67 -15.25 -51.95
C MET A 115 5.88 -15.81 -53.36
N ASN A 116 6.36 -14.99 -54.29
CA ASN A 116 6.72 -15.41 -55.65
C ASN A 116 5.55 -16.13 -56.35
N ASP A 117 4.37 -15.50 -56.32
CA ASP A 117 3.08 -15.98 -56.85
C ASP A 117 2.57 -17.31 -56.26
N ARG A 118 3.21 -17.83 -55.20
CA ARG A 118 2.72 -18.99 -54.46
C ARG A 118 1.63 -18.56 -53.46
N PRO A 119 0.50 -19.29 -53.37
CA PRO A 119 -0.60 -18.92 -52.48
C PRO A 119 -0.20 -18.99 -50.99
N THR A 120 -0.93 -18.24 -50.15
CA THR A 120 -0.82 -18.15 -48.68
C THR A 120 -1.14 -19.48 -47.96
N ARG A 121 -0.35 -20.52 -48.24
CA ARG A 121 -0.50 -21.89 -47.68
C ARG A 121 0.60 -22.29 -46.71
N ARG A 122 1.75 -21.61 -46.72
CA ARG A 122 2.79 -21.85 -45.71
C ARG A 122 2.43 -21.10 -44.44
N ALA A 123 2.08 -21.84 -43.39
CA ALA A 123 2.01 -21.29 -42.04
C ALA A 123 3.42 -20.84 -41.60
N ALA A 124 3.47 -19.71 -40.91
CA ALA A 124 4.61 -19.30 -40.10
C ALA A 124 4.51 -19.99 -38.72
N ALA A 125 5.65 -20.28 -38.09
CA ALA A 125 5.66 -20.85 -36.75
C ALA A 125 5.46 -19.76 -35.68
N LEU A 126 4.46 -19.92 -34.81
CA LEU A 126 4.24 -19.05 -33.66
C LEU A 126 5.41 -19.21 -32.67
N ASN A 127 5.88 -18.12 -32.09
CA ASN A 127 7.06 -18.02 -31.23
C ASN A 127 8.42 -18.30 -31.93
N GLU A 128 8.46 -18.54 -33.25
CA GLU A 128 9.71 -18.67 -34.04
C GLU A 128 9.78 -17.70 -35.23
N ASP A 129 8.78 -17.72 -36.12
CA ASP A 129 8.67 -16.79 -37.25
C ASP A 129 7.94 -15.50 -36.83
N TYR A 130 7.02 -15.57 -35.85
CA TYR A 130 6.19 -14.44 -35.41
C TYR A 130 5.56 -14.61 -34.02
N ILE A 131 5.15 -13.50 -33.40
CA ILE A 131 4.26 -13.46 -32.22
C ILE A 131 3.39 -12.18 -32.30
N PRO A 132 2.09 -12.20 -31.94
CA PRO A 132 1.34 -10.95 -31.77
C PRO A 132 1.93 -10.12 -30.61
N PHE A 133 1.73 -8.80 -30.62
CA PHE A 133 1.97 -8.00 -29.41
C PHE A 133 0.81 -8.17 -28.42
N PRO A 134 1.02 -8.12 -27.09
CA PRO A 134 -0.07 -8.24 -26.12
C PRO A 134 -1.14 -7.14 -26.31
N PHE A 135 -0.71 -5.94 -26.69
CA PHE A 135 -1.56 -4.80 -27.07
C PHE A 135 -2.04 -4.82 -28.54
N SER A 136 -2.13 -5.99 -29.19
CA SER A 136 -2.76 -6.09 -30.52
C SER A 136 -4.28 -5.97 -30.41
N SER A 137 -4.93 -5.39 -31.42
CA SER A 137 -6.35 -5.64 -31.63
C SER A 137 -6.56 -7.08 -32.16
N ASN A 138 -7.64 -7.72 -31.73
CA ASN A 138 -8.06 -9.00 -32.31
C ASN A 138 -8.69 -8.78 -33.69
N GLY A 139 -8.49 -9.73 -34.61
CA GLY A 139 -9.04 -9.62 -35.96
C GLY A 139 -8.43 -10.61 -36.95
N SER A 140 -9.14 -10.83 -38.07
CA SER A 140 -8.63 -11.56 -39.23
C SER A 140 -8.34 -10.56 -40.35
N PHE A 141 -7.19 -10.69 -41.00
CA PHE A 141 -6.69 -9.74 -42.00
C PHE A 141 -6.04 -10.46 -43.19
N SER A 142 -6.00 -9.81 -44.35
CA SER A 142 -5.24 -10.30 -45.51
C SER A 142 -4.97 -9.15 -46.49
N GLY A 143 -3.82 -9.16 -47.16
CA GLY A 143 -3.47 -8.16 -48.17
C GLY A 143 -2.08 -8.39 -48.78
N GLU A 144 -1.70 -7.55 -49.73
CA GLU A 144 -0.30 -7.38 -50.13
C GLU A 144 0.51 -6.74 -49.00
N VAL A 145 1.83 -6.99 -48.97
CA VAL A 145 2.73 -6.39 -47.98
C VAL A 145 3.34 -5.10 -48.52
N VAL A 146 3.32 -4.02 -47.73
CA VAL A 146 4.01 -2.76 -48.04
C VAL A 146 5.10 -2.53 -46.99
N PHE A 147 6.36 -2.47 -47.43
CA PHE A 147 7.44 -2.00 -46.56
C PHE A 147 7.38 -0.48 -46.47
N ALA A 148 7.26 0.04 -45.24
CA ALA A 148 7.15 1.46 -44.94
C ALA A 148 8.28 1.91 -43.99
N GLY A 149 9.52 1.51 -44.30
CA GLY A 149 10.72 1.96 -43.60
C GLY A 149 10.65 1.79 -42.08
N TYR A 150 10.81 2.90 -41.35
CA TYR A 150 10.68 2.95 -39.89
C TYR A 150 9.26 3.29 -39.41
N GLY A 151 8.27 3.46 -40.31
CA GLY A 151 6.92 3.89 -39.97
C GLY A 151 6.84 5.31 -39.38
N VAL A 152 7.82 6.16 -39.69
CA VAL A 152 7.94 7.53 -39.18
C VAL A 152 7.34 8.55 -40.15
N VAL A 153 6.70 9.56 -39.58
CA VAL A 153 6.25 10.77 -40.27
C VAL A 153 6.64 11.94 -39.38
N LYS A 154 7.55 12.77 -39.87
CA LYS A 154 8.11 13.96 -39.22
C LYS A 154 8.35 15.02 -40.29
N ASP A 155 7.28 15.74 -40.63
CA ASP A 155 7.26 16.65 -41.79
C ASP A 155 8.15 17.90 -41.57
N ASP A 156 8.42 18.29 -40.32
CA ASP A 156 9.39 19.33 -39.94
C ASP A 156 10.85 18.93 -40.20
N ALA A 157 11.15 17.63 -40.19
CA ALA A 157 12.43 17.06 -40.64
C ALA A 157 12.41 16.65 -42.13
N GLY A 158 11.29 16.90 -42.85
CA GLY A 158 11.10 16.48 -44.23
C GLY A 158 11.06 14.96 -44.45
N TYR A 159 10.92 14.16 -43.39
CA TYR A 159 11.02 12.70 -43.44
C TYR A 159 9.66 12.02 -43.24
N ASN A 160 9.23 11.21 -44.21
CA ASN A 160 7.89 10.61 -44.21
C ASN A 160 7.91 9.25 -44.93
N ASP A 161 7.97 8.15 -44.17
CA ASP A 161 8.00 6.78 -44.68
C ASP A 161 6.75 6.40 -45.51
N TYR A 162 5.66 7.14 -45.37
CA TYR A 162 4.40 6.94 -46.09
C TYR A 162 4.26 7.85 -47.33
N ALA A 163 5.28 8.65 -47.66
CA ALA A 163 5.25 9.52 -48.83
C ALA A 163 5.22 8.71 -50.13
N GLY A 164 4.20 8.92 -50.96
CA GLY A 164 4.06 8.27 -52.27
C GLY A 164 3.68 6.78 -52.24
N ILE A 165 3.39 6.20 -51.06
CA ILE A 165 2.89 4.84 -50.93
C ILE A 165 1.45 4.80 -50.40
N ASP A 166 0.64 3.94 -51.01
CA ASP A 166 -0.71 3.61 -50.55
C ASP A 166 -0.71 2.32 -49.73
N VAL A 167 -1.28 2.38 -48.52
CA VAL A 167 -1.32 1.29 -47.53
C VAL A 167 -2.74 0.85 -47.15
N ALA A 168 -3.78 1.43 -47.74
CA ALA A 168 -5.17 1.03 -47.47
C ALA A 168 -5.39 -0.46 -47.83
N ASP A 169 -6.14 -1.18 -46.98
CA ASP A 169 -6.40 -2.62 -47.05
C ASP A 169 -5.14 -3.53 -47.10
N LYS A 170 -3.94 -3.00 -46.83
CA LYS A 170 -2.67 -3.73 -46.95
C LYS A 170 -2.02 -4.03 -45.60
N VAL A 171 -1.08 -4.98 -45.62
CA VAL A 171 -0.30 -5.36 -44.46
C VAL A 171 1.00 -4.55 -44.46
N VAL A 172 1.13 -3.60 -43.54
CA VAL A 172 2.30 -2.72 -43.46
C VAL A 172 3.42 -3.42 -42.71
N LEU A 173 4.67 -3.31 -43.18
CA LEU A 173 5.88 -3.81 -42.53
C LEU A 173 6.80 -2.63 -42.18
N VAL A 174 7.19 -2.52 -40.91
CA VAL A 174 8.10 -1.47 -40.42
C VAL A 174 9.24 -2.03 -39.55
N LEU A 175 10.36 -1.30 -39.53
CA LEU A 175 11.44 -1.49 -38.57
C LEU A 175 11.00 -1.02 -37.16
N ARG A 176 11.44 -1.72 -36.11
CA ARG A 176 11.03 -1.50 -34.71
C ARG A 176 11.50 -0.18 -34.11
N ARG A 177 12.77 0.19 -34.35
CA ARG A 177 13.42 1.38 -33.78
C ARG A 177 13.09 2.65 -34.60
N GLY A 178 13.81 3.75 -34.37
CA GLY A 178 13.81 4.92 -35.27
C GLY A 178 14.98 4.87 -36.26
N PRO A 179 15.01 5.77 -37.27
CA PRO A 179 16.20 6.00 -38.09
C PRO A 179 17.39 6.47 -37.23
N LYS A 180 18.61 6.15 -37.66
CA LYS A 180 19.85 6.49 -36.92
C LYS A 180 20.50 7.82 -37.33
N PHE A 181 19.91 8.51 -38.31
CA PHE A 181 20.27 9.86 -38.75
C PHE A 181 19.21 10.87 -38.28
N GLY A 182 19.57 12.15 -38.14
CA GLY A 182 18.67 13.22 -37.73
C GLY A 182 18.14 13.12 -36.29
N GLU A 183 17.29 14.06 -35.90
CA GLU A 183 16.68 14.10 -34.56
C GLU A 183 15.27 13.49 -34.58
N PHE A 184 15.16 12.18 -34.35
CA PHE A 184 13.88 11.49 -34.15
C PHE A 184 13.61 11.21 -32.67
N SER A 185 12.41 11.51 -32.20
CA SER A 185 12.05 11.32 -30.79
C SER A 185 11.71 9.86 -30.46
N VAL A 186 11.73 9.53 -29.17
CA VAL A 186 11.21 8.23 -28.68
C VAL A 186 9.73 8.08 -29.04
N GLN A 187 8.98 9.18 -29.03
CA GLN A 187 7.58 9.26 -29.40
C GLN A 187 7.37 8.99 -30.90
N ASP A 188 8.24 9.50 -31.78
CA ASP A 188 8.22 9.19 -33.22
C ASP A 188 8.40 7.70 -33.49
N SER A 189 9.22 7.04 -32.66
CA SER A 189 9.59 5.64 -32.81
C SER A 189 8.72 4.68 -31.98
N ALA A 190 7.75 5.19 -31.23
CA ALA A 190 6.91 4.37 -30.35
C ALA A 190 5.93 3.47 -31.13
N PHE A 191 5.66 2.26 -30.61
CA PHE A 191 4.68 1.33 -31.19
C PHE A 191 3.32 2.02 -31.44
N ARG A 192 2.84 2.81 -30.47
CA ARG A 192 1.62 3.60 -30.57
C ARG A 192 1.61 4.54 -31.77
N ALA A 193 2.73 5.20 -32.08
CA ALA A 193 2.82 6.15 -33.19
C ALA A 193 2.84 5.42 -34.54
N LYS A 194 3.65 4.35 -34.67
CA LYS A 194 3.68 3.49 -35.87
C LYS A 194 2.30 2.88 -36.16
N ALA A 195 1.64 2.34 -35.14
CA ALA A 195 0.29 1.78 -35.23
C ALA A 195 -0.74 2.84 -35.63
N SER A 196 -0.74 4.01 -34.97
CA SER A 196 -1.68 5.09 -35.28
C SER A 196 -1.49 5.64 -36.71
N ARG A 197 -0.25 5.70 -37.22
CA ARG A 197 0.05 6.13 -38.60
C ARG A 197 -0.42 5.13 -39.66
N ALA A 198 -0.35 3.83 -39.38
CA ALA A 198 -0.85 2.77 -40.25
C ALA A 198 -2.38 2.64 -40.20
N ALA A 199 -2.97 2.60 -39.00
CA ALA A 199 -4.41 2.52 -38.79
C ALA A 199 -5.15 3.76 -39.32
N GLY A 200 -4.58 4.96 -39.15
CA GLY A 200 -5.07 6.21 -39.75
C GLY A 200 -4.83 6.35 -41.25
N ARG A 201 -4.49 5.25 -41.93
CA ARG A 201 -4.38 5.09 -43.40
C ARG A 201 -5.01 3.75 -43.84
N ASP A 202 -5.94 3.22 -43.03
CA ASP A 202 -6.75 2.04 -43.31
C ASP A 202 -5.94 0.75 -43.58
N ALA A 203 -4.75 0.62 -42.99
CA ALA A 203 -3.93 -0.59 -43.08
C ALA A 203 -4.61 -1.78 -42.37
N ALA A 204 -4.68 -2.93 -43.04
CA ALA A 204 -5.33 -4.14 -42.55
C ALA A 204 -4.59 -4.81 -41.38
N ALA A 205 -3.27 -4.62 -41.26
CA ALA A 205 -2.45 -5.03 -40.12
C ALA A 205 -1.07 -4.33 -40.16
N LEU A 206 -0.38 -4.32 -39.01
CA LEU A 206 1.01 -3.83 -38.90
C LEU A 206 1.95 -4.93 -38.39
N LEU A 207 2.91 -5.30 -39.23
CA LEU A 207 4.05 -6.13 -38.89
C LEU A 207 5.22 -5.24 -38.48
N VAL A 208 5.87 -5.60 -37.38
CA VAL A 208 7.10 -4.95 -36.90
C VAL A 208 8.23 -5.97 -36.96
N VAL A 209 9.44 -5.53 -37.26
CA VAL A 209 10.67 -6.34 -37.21
C VAL A 209 11.82 -5.56 -36.59
N ASN A 210 12.68 -6.22 -35.81
CA ASN A 210 13.95 -5.65 -35.37
C ASN A 210 14.84 -5.27 -36.59
N PRO A 211 15.51 -4.10 -36.58
CA PRO A 211 16.61 -3.79 -37.51
C PRO A 211 17.65 -4.91 -37.71
N ALA A 212 18.34 -4.88 -38.84
CA ALA A 212 19.41 -5.82 -39.17
C ALA A 212 20.60 -5.74 -38.19
N ASP A 213 20.78 -4.57 -37.58
CA ASP A 213 21.83 -4.25 -36.60
C ASP A 213 21.27 -4.01 -35.18
N ASP A 214 20.09 -4.55 -34.87
CA ASP A 214 19.51 -4.55 -33.51
C ASP A 214 20.12 -5.65 -32.63
N GLU A 215 20.44 -5.32 -31.38
CA GLU A 215 21.00 -6.24 -30.38
C GLU A 215 20.02 -7.33 -29.95
N ASP A 216 18.70 -7.08 -29.96
CA ASP A 216 17.69 -8.14 -29.76
C ASP A 216 17.74 -9.18 -30.91
N GLY A 217 18.32 -8.85 -32.07
CA GLY A 217 18.50 -9.78 -33.17
C GLY A 217 17.17 -10.32 -33.72
N ASP A 218 17.03 -11.65 -33.78
CA ASP A 218 15.78 -12.32 -34.18
C ASP A 218 14.83 -12.60 -32.99
N LYS A 219 15.15 -12.13 -31.77
CA LYS A 219 14.31 -12.25 -30.59
C LYS A 219 12.98 -11.51 -30.80
N LEU A 220 11.90 -12.29 -30.78
CA LEU A 220 10.54 -11.80 -30.82
C LEU A 220 10.17 -11.03 -29.54
N PHE A 221 9.02 -10.37 -29.53
CA PHE A 221 8.56 -9.63 -28.35
C PHE A 221 8.13 -10.63 -27.27
N ASP A 222 8.57 -10.44 -26.02
CA ASP A 222 8.07 -11.26 -24.91
C ASP A 222 6.64 -10.83 -24.55
N PHE A 223 5.68 -11.70 -24.85
CA PHE A 223 4.26 -11.47 -24.62
C PHE A 223 3.90 -11.38 -23.13
N ASN A 224 4.68 -12.04 -22.26
CA ASN A 224 4.37 -12.23 -20.84
C ASN A 224 5.14 -11.24 -19.95
N ALA A 225 6.39 -10.93 -20.28
CA ALA A 225 7.25 -10.06 -19.45
C ALA A 225 6.78 -8.60 -19.37
N GLN A 226 5.88 -8.17 -20.26
CA GLN A 226 5.29 -6.81 -20.26
C GLN A 226 3.78 -6.88 -20.50
N GLY A 227 3.07 -7.52 -19.57
CA GLY A 227 1.63 -7.77 -19.64
C GLY A 227 0.74 -6.52 -19.79
N MET A 228 -0.52 -6.76 -20.17
CA MET A 228 -1.48 -5.75 -20.65
C MET A 228 -1.64 -4.51 -19.77
N ALA A 229 -1.53 -4.65 -18.44
CA ALA A 229 -1.54 -3.53 -17.50
C ALA A 229 -0.55 -2.40 -17.88
N ARG A 230 0.70 -2.74 -18.23
CA ARG A 230 1.76 -1.75 -18.55
C ARG A 230 1.47 -0.93 -19.82
N PHE A 231 0.57 -1.40 -20.68
CA PHE A 231 0.16 -0.74 -21.92
C PHE A 231 -1.29 -0.22 -21.88
N GLY A 232 -1.93 -0.19 -20.70
CA GLY A 232 -3.30 0.32 -20.53
C GLY A 232 -4.38 -0.58 -21.13
N GLY A 233 -4.09 -1.87 -21.34
CA GLY A 233 -5.06 -2.91 -21.66
C GLY A 233 -5.79 -2.80 -23.00
N ARG A 234 -5.26 -2.07 -24.00
CA ARG A 234 -6.00 -1.73 -25.23
C ARG A 234 -5.22 -1.99 -26.52
N GLY A 235 -5.95 -2.46 -27.53
CA GLY A 235 -5.45 -2.59 -28.90
C GLY A 235 -5.43 -1.24 -29.64
N TYR A 236 -4.48 -1.06 -30.57
CA TYR A 236 -4.34 0.17 -31.37
C TYR A 236 -5.30 0.28 -32.57
N GLY A 237 -6.31 -0.59 -32.67
CA GLY A 237 -7.34 -0.59 -33.71
C GLY A 237 -7.04 -1.49 -34.91
N ILE A 238 -5.83 -2.03 -35.02
CA ILE A 238 -5.39 -2.97 -36.05
C ILE A 238 -4.62 -4.15 -35.44
N PRO A 239 -4.61 -5.34 -36.08
CA PRO A 239 -3.74 -6.45 -35.68
C PRO A 239 -2.25 -6.05 -35.76
N MET A 240 -1.50 -6.35 -34.71
CA MET A 240 -0.08 -6.05 -34.57
C MET A 240 0.75 -7.28 -34.23
N ILE A 241 1.81 -7.52 -35.00
CA ILE A 241 2.64 -8.73 -34.91
C ILE A 241 4.12 -8.35 -34.99
N HIS A 242 4.95 -8.89 -34.09
CA HIS A 242 6.40 -8.92 -34.26
C HIS A 242 6.75 -10.15 -35.10
N ILE A 243 7.50 -9.99 -36.18
CA ILE A 243 8.05 -11.07 -36.99
C ILE A 243 9.57 -11.17 -36.82
N SER A 244 10.14 -12.36 -37.03
CA SER A 244 11.60 -12.53 -37.02
C SER A 244 12.26 -11.88 -38.24
N ARG A 245 13.52 -11.47 -38.10
CA ARG A 245 14.30 -10.88 -39.20
C ARG A 245 14.49 -11.87 -40.34
N LYS A 246 14.69 -13.15 -40.00
CA LYS A 246 14.65 -14.30 -40.92
C LYS A 246 13.35 -14.39 -41.73
N LEU A 247 12.19 -13.98 -41.20
CA LEU A 247 10.96 -13.88 -41.98
C LEU A 247 10.90 -12.60 -42.82
N ALA A 248 11.23 -11.44 -42.25
CA ALA A 248 11.21 -10.16 -42.97
C ALA A 248 12.18 -10.15 -44.17
N ASP A 249 13.39 -10.68 -44.01
CA ASP A 249 14.39 -10.77 -45.07
C ASP A 249 13.90 -11.60 -46.27
N ARG A 250 13.21 -12.73 -46.03
CA ARG A 250 12.57 -13.53 -47.09
C ARG A 250 11.53 -12.72 -47.87
N MET A 251 10.70 -11.93 -47.17
CA MET A 251 9.71 -11.05 -47.81
C MET A 251 10.36 -9.92 -48.59
N LEU A 252 11.38 -9.26 -48.02
CA LEU A 252 12.07 -8.14 -48.66
C LEU A 252 12.88 -8.59 -49.88
N ARG A 253 13.44 -9.80 -49.87
CA ARG A 253 14.04 -10.42 -51.08
C ARG A 253 12.99 -10.74 -52.14
N ALA A 254 11.87 -11.37 -51.77
CA ALA A 254 10.78 -11.71 -52.69
C ALA A 254 10.16 -10.45 -53.33
N GLY A 255 9.95 -9.38 -52.55
CA GLY A 255 9.47 -8.08 -53.01
C GLY A 255 10.53 -7.20 -53.72
N GLY A 256 11.74 -7.71 -53.99
CA GLY A 256 12.75 -7.01 -54.79
C GLY A 256 13.61 -5.97 -54.07
N LEU A 257 13.53 -5.84 -52.75
CA LEU A 257 14.34 -4.91 -51.94
C LEU A 257 15.69 -5.50 -51.46
N GLY A 258 16.05 -6.71 -51.90
CA GLY A 258 17.38 -7.31 -51.69
C GLY A 258 17.64 -7.91 -50.30
N GLY A 259 16.75 -7.70 -49.33
CA GLY A 259 16.83 -8.26 -47.96
C GLY A 259 16.65 -7.20 -46.88
N LEU A 260 16.67 -7.60 -45.60
CA LEU A 260 16.46 -6.68 -44.48
C LEU A 260 17.59 -5.66 -44.35
N GLU A 261 18.83 -6.13 -44.34
CA GLU A 261 20.04 -5.31 -44.28
C GLU A 261 20.11 -4.32 -45.46
N ALA A 262 19.85 -4.80 -46.68
CA ALA A 262 19.86 -3.96 -47.89
C ALA A 262 18.76 -2.88 -47.87
N ALA A 263 17.56 -3.22 -47.40
CA ALA A 263 16.45 -2.28 -47.27
C ALA A 263 16.71 -1.22 -46.20
N GLN A 264 17.22 -1.61 -45.03
CA GLN A 264 17.59 -0.68 -43.96
C GLN A 264 18.75 0.23 -44.39
N LYS A 265 19.86 -0.36 -44.87
CA LYS A 265 21.05 0.38 -45.30
C LYS A 265 20.73 1.44 -46.35
N LYS A 266 19.80 1.13 -47.28
CA LYS A 266 19.31 2.10 -48.26
C LYS A 266 18.59 3.30 -47.63
N ILE A 267 17.91 3.14 -46.49
CA ILE A 267 17.32 4.26 -45.74
C ILE A 267 18.42 5.03 -45.01
N ASP A 268 19.24 4.32 -44.22
CA ASP A 268 20.21 4.91 -43.30
C ASP A 268 21.36 5.65 -44.02
N GLU A 269 21.82 5.19 -45.19
CA GLU A 269 22.88 5.87 -45.97
C GLU A 269 22.37 7.02 -46.88
N ASN A 270 21.07 7.05 -47.20
CA ASN A 270 20.50 8.08 -48.11
C ASN A 270 19.63 9.11 -47.37
N GLU A 271 19.44 8.94 -46.05
CA GLU A 271 18.59 9.72 -45.15
C GLU A 271 17.13 9.86 -45.64
N LYS A 272 16.64 8.85 -46.39
CA LYS A 272 15.40 8.93 -47.18
C LYS A 272 14.59 7.63 -47.14
N PRO A 273 13.25 7.70 -47.17
CA PRO A 273 12.39 6.52 -47.27
C PRO A 273 12.75 5.62 -48.45
N ALA A 274 12.91 4.32 -48.17
CA ALA A 274 13.08 3.26 -49.17
C ALA A 274 11.79 2.42 -49.35
N SER A 275 10.64 2.97 -48.93
CA SER A 275 9.34 2.31 -48.87
C SER A 275 8.85 1.81 -50.23
N ALA A 276 8.22 0.63 -50.25
CA ALA A 276 7.71 0.01 -51.47
C ALA A 276 6.66 -1.08 -51.20
N VAL A 277 5.74 -1.28 -52.16
CA VAL A 277 4.88 -2.46 -52.21
C VAL A 277 5.72 -3.69 -52.58
N LEU A 278 5.71 -4.72 -51.74
CA LEU A 278 6.42 -5.97 -51.94
C LEU A 278 5.63 -6.87 -52.90
N LYS A 279 5.70 -6.57 -54.20
CA LYS A 279 4.95 -7.27 -55.25
C LYS A 279 5.13 -8.78 -55.16
N GLY A 280 4.02 -9.52 -55.26
CA GLY A 280 4.02 -10.98 -55.14
C GLY A 280 4.20 -11.51 -53.71
N VAL A 281 4.27 -10.64 -52.69
CA VAL A 281 4.25 -11.00 -51.27
C VAL A 281 2.88 -10.66 -50.68
N THR A 282 2.17 -11.70 -50.24
CA THR A 282 0.83 -11.58 -49.65
C THR A 282 0.77 -12.28 -48.31
N ILE A 283 -0.04 -11.77 -47.41
CA ILE A 283 -0.24 -12.34 -46.07
C ILE A 283 -1.73 -12.55 -45.83
N ARG A 284 -2.03 -13.61 -45.09
CA ARG A 284 -3.32 -13.85 -44.44
C ARG A 284 -3.07 -14.21 -42.98
N GLY A 285 -3.73 -13.53 -42.06
CA GLY A 285 -3.55 -13.77 -40.64
C GLY A 285 -4.82 -13.64 -39.82
N ARG A 286 -4.71 -14.07 -38.58
CA ARG A 286 -5.68 -13.90 -37.50
C ARG A 286 -4.89 -13.71 -36.21
N VAL A 287 -5.19 -12.64 -35.48
CA VAL A 287 -4.75 -12.45 -34.10
C VAL A 287 -5.96 -12.60 -33.20
N GLU A 288 -5.85 -13.50 -32.24
CA GLU A 288 -6.82 -13.74 -31.17
C GLU A 288 -6.02 -13.81 -29.86
N ILE A 289 -6.19 -12.78 -29.05
CA ILE A 289 -5.66 -12.64 -27.69
C ILE A 289 -6.84 -12.76 -26.74
N GLU A 290 -6.71 -13.66 -25.77
CA GLU A 290 -7.68 -13.87 -24.71
C GLU A 290 -7.20 -13.14 -23.44
N PRO A 291 -8.04 -12.32 -22.79
CA PRO A 291 -7.72 -11.82 -21.46
C PRO A 291 -7.76 -12.98 -20.45
N ILE A 292 -6.84 -12.95 -19.49
CA ILE A 292 -6.83 -13.88 -18.35
C ILE A 292 -7.47 -13.15 -17.17
N GLU A 293 -8.61 -13.67 -16.71
CA GLU A 293 -9.22 -13.24 -15.45
C GLU A 293 -8.22 -13.48 -14.32
N SER A 294 -7.76 -12.39 -13.71
CA SER A 294 -6.82 -12.39 -12.60
C SER A 294 -7.62 -12.09 -11.32
N PRO A 295 -7.66 -12.99 -10.33
CA PRO A 295 -8.38 -12.73 -9.09
C PRO A 295 -7.70 -11.58 -8.33
N VAL A 296 -8.53 -10.73 -7.73
CA VAL A 296 -8.15 -9.61 -6.86
C VAL A 296 -9.21 -9.44 -5.77
N ARG A 297 -8.91 -8.65 -4.74
CA ARG A 297 -9.80 -8.49 -3.57
C ARG A 297 -9.70 -7.12 -2.92
N ASN A 298 -10.85 -6.57 -2.51
CA ASN A 298 -10.89 -5.46 -1.54
C ASN A 298 -10.88 -6.07 -0.12
N VAL A 299 -10.28 -5.39 0.86
CA VAL A 299 -10.34 -5.78 2.28
C VAL A 299 -11.35 -4.91 3.02
N ILE A 300 -12.30 -5.52 3.75
CA ILE A 300 -13.43 -4.85 4.39
C ILE A 300 -13.56 -5.31 5.85
N GLY A 301 -13.37 -4.38 6.77
CA GLY A 301 -13.59 -4.54 8.22
C GLY A 301 -14.78 -3.73 8.72
N ILE A 302 -15.44 -4.20 9.77
CA ILE A 302 -16.64 -3.59 10.36
C ILE A 302 -16.51 -3.53 11.89
N VAL A 303 -16.73 -2.36 12.50
CA VAL A 303 -16.98 -2.23 13.95
C VAL A 303 -18.46 -1.89 14.14
N PRO A 304 -19.29 -2.82 14.67
CA PRO A 304 -20.73 -2.61 14.80
C PRO A 304 -21.10 -1.44 15.72
N GLY A 305 -22.10 -0.66 15.29
CA GLY A 305 -22.69 0.40 16.10
C GLY A 305 -23.51 -0.15 17.28
N THR A 306 -23.53 0.62 18.37
CA THR A 306 -24.28 0.30 19.60
C THR A 306 -25.37 1.32 19.92
N GLY A 307 -25.32 2.50 19.31
CA GLY A 307 -26.27 3.58 19.53
C GLY A 307 -27.54 3.49 18.67
N PRO A 308 -28.42 4.52 18.72
CA PRO A 308 -29.69 4.53 18.00
C PRO A 308 -29.54 4.45 16.47
N GLN A 309 -28.42 4.92 15.93
CA GLN A 309 -28.12 4.97 14.49
C GLN A 309 -27.23 3.82 14.00
N LYS A 310 -27.10 2.72 14.76
CA LYS A 310 -26.21 1.59 14.44
C LYS A 310 -26.40 0.96 13.07
N ASP A 311 -27.60 1.06 12.49
CA ASP A 311 -27.91 0.54 11.16
C ASP A 311 -27.46 1.49 10.02
N GLU A 312 -26.97 2.69 10.35
CA GLU A 312 -26.28 3.61 9.44
C GLU A 312 -24.77 3.35 9.45
N PHE A 313 -24.10 3.64 8.33
CA PHE A 313 -22.66 3.40 8.16
C PHE A 313 -21.86 4.70 8.05
N ILE A 314 -20.66 4.74 8.64
CA ILE A 314 -19.61 5.68 8.20
C ILE A 314 -18.49 4.84 7.58
N VAL A 315 -18.07 5.20 6.37
CA VAL A 315 -17.00 4.50 5.65
C VAL A 315 -15.69 5.30 5.80
N MET A 316 -14.60 4.61 6.12
CA MET A 316 -13.23 5.11 6.02
C MET A 316 -12.46 4.22 5.06
N GLY A 317 -11.73 4.80 4.11
CA GLY A 317 -10.98 4.00 3.14
C GLY A 317 -9.77 4.66 2.52
N ALA A 318 -9.01 3.82 1.82
CA ALA A 318 -7.80 4.12 1.06
C ALA A 318 -7.58 2.96 0.07
N HIS A 319 -6.79 3.13 -0.98
CA HIS A 319 -6.27 1.96 -1.70
C HIS A 319 -5.02 1.44 -1.00
N TYR A 320 -4.79 0.13 -1.13
CA TYR A 320 -3.61 -0.53 -0.59
C TYR A 320 -2.69 -1.10 -1.68
N ASP A 321 -3.06 -0.99 -2.96
CA ASP A 321 -2.16 -1.27 -4.07
C ASP A 321 -1.24 -0.08 -4.40
N HIS A 322 -0.17 -0.39 -5.13
CA HIS A 322 0.69 0.57 -5.82
C HIS A 322 1.22 -0.10 -7.11
N LEU A 323 2.21 0.48 -7.79
CA LEU A 323 2.71 0.02 -9.09
C LEU A 323 3.43 -1.34 -9.12
N GLY A 324 3.80 -1.91 -7.97
CA GLY A 324 4.44 -3.22 -7.88
C GLY A 324 5.86 -3.34 -8.45
N ILE A 325 6.21 -4.56 -8.87
CA ILE A 325 7.53 -4.89 -9.45
C ILE A 325 7.54 -4.74 -10.98
N ARG A 326 8.65 -4.20 -11.48
CA ARG A 326 9.07 -4.16 -12.88
C ARG A 326 10.17 -5.22 -13.09
N ASN A 327 10.30 -5.75 -14.31
CA ASN A 327 11.40 -6.65 -14.70
C ASN A 327 11.62 -7.92 -13.81
N LYS A 328 10.64 -8.36 -13.00
CA LYS A 328 10.81 -9.48 -12.04
C LYS A 328 11.38 -10.73 -12.73
N GLY A 329 12.51 -11.23 -12.24
CA GLY A 329 13.15 -12.45 -12.76
C GLY A 329 13.96 -12.28 -14.05
N THR A 330 14.21 -11.06 -14.54
CA THR A 330 15.17 -10.82 -15.62
C THR A 330 16.61 -10.61 -15.10
N PRO A 331 17.65 -10.82 -15.92
CA PRO A 331 19.04 -10.50 -15.54
C PRO A 331 19.29 -9.03 -15.18
N GLU A 332 18.42 -8.13 -15.65
CA GLU A 332 18.47 -6.68 -15.42
C GLU A 332 17.70 -6.23 -14.17
N PHE A 333 17.08 -7.15 -13.41
CA PHE A 333 16.28 -6.82 -12.22
C PHE A 333 17.13 -6.18 -11.11
N ASP A 334 16.74 -4.96 -10.72
CA ASP A 334 17.38 -4.20 -9.64
C ASP A 334 16.32 -3.79 -8.62
N SER A 335 16.30 -4.41 -7.43
CA SER A 335 15.26 -4.20 -6.43
C SER A 335 15.20 -2.77 -5.85
N GLU A 336 16.21 -1.93 -6.11
CA GLU A 336 16.20 -0.51 -5.76
C GLU A 336 15.47 0.35 -6.82
N LYS A 337 15.40 -0.12 -8.07
CA LYS A 337 14.85 0.62 -9.22
C LYS A 337 13.57 0.01 -9.80
N ASP A 338 13.31 -1.26 -9.50
CA ASP A 338 12.22 -2.02 -10.11
C ASP A 338 11.06 -2.33 -9.14
N ILE A 339 11.27 -2.30 -7.82
CA ILE A 339 10.17 -2.43 -6.85
C ILE A 339 9.71 -1.01 -6.45
N SER A 340 8.47 -0.67 -6.80
CA SER A 340 7.84 0.61 -6.42
C SER A 340 7.21 0.45 -5.05
N ASN A 341 7.83 0.96 -3.97
CA ASN A 341 7.37 0.63 -2.60
C ASN A 341 6.11 1.37 -2.16
N GLY A 342 5.87 2.58 -2.65
CA GLY A 342 4.62 3.30 -2.43
C GLY A 342 4.31 3.53 -0.95
N ALA A 343 5.27 4.15 -0.25
CA ALA A 343 5.18 4.40 1.19
C ALA A 343 4.24 5.55 1.53
N ASP A 344 4.25 6.64 0.75
CA ASP A 344 3.19 7.64 0.81
C ASP A 344 1.97 7.16 0.01
N ASP A 345 2.23 6.53 -1.13
CA ASP A 345 1.28 6.19 -2.20
C ASP A 345 1.08 4.66 -2.33
N ASN A 346 0.12 4.01 -1.64
CA ASN A 346 -0.72 4.52 -0.56
C ASN A 346 -0.66 3.63 0.69
N ALA A 347 0.55 3.18 1.08
CA ALA A 347 0.75 2.55 2.38
C ALA A 347 0.43 3.52 3.54
N SER A 348 0.58 4.83 3.34
CA SER A 348 0.28 5.85 4.36
C SER A 348 -1.21 5.94 4.70
N GLY A 349 -2.09 6.05 3.69
CA GLY A 349 -3.55 6.08 3.86
C GLY A 349 -4.09 4.73 4.32
N THR A 350 -3.55 3.63 3.79
CA THR A 350 -3.84 2.27 4.30
C THR A 350 -3.55 2.17 5.80
N THR A 351 -2.37 2.61 6.23
CA THR A 351 -1.96 2.60 7.64
C THR A 351 -2.87 3.47 8.51
N LEU A 352 -3.24 4.66 8.02
CA LEU A 352 -4.15 5.55 8.74
C LEU A 352 -5.52 4.88 8.96
N VAL A 353 -6.10 4.27 7.91
CA VAL A 353 -7.37 3.54 7.99
C VAL A 353 -7.28 2.32 8.92
N MET A 354 -6.14 1.62 8.94
CA MET A 354 -5.90 0.53 9.90
C MET A 354 -5.84 1.04 11.35
N MET A 355 -5.18 2.16 11.61
CA MET A 355 -5.13 2.79 12.93
C MET A 355 -6.51 3.30 13.37
N LEU A 356 -7.33 3.83 12.45
CA LEU A 356 -8.74 4.12 12.72
C LEU A 356 -9.52 2.84 13.06
N ALA A 357 -9.35 1.76 12.31
CA ALA A 357 -10.04 0.48 12.57
C ALA A 357 -9.74 -0.04 13.99
N ARG A 358 -8.45 -0.07 14.37
CA ARG A 358 -8.00 -0.40 15.72
C ARG A 358 -8.60 0.55 16.77
N ALA A 359 -8.48 1.86 16.55
CA ALA A 359 -8.95 2.85 17.50
C ALA A 359 -10.47 2.82 17.69
N PHE A 360 -11.24 2.47 16.66
CA PHE A 360 -12.68 2.28 16.72
C PHE A 360 -13.08 0.93 17.35
N ALA A 361 -12.27 -0.12 17.26
CA ALA A 361 -12.52 -1.39 17.95
C ALA A 361 -12.20 -1.34 19.45
N GLU A 362 -11.04 -0.79 19.84
CA GLU A 362 -10.57 -0.81 21.25
C GLU A 362 -11.27 0.20 22.17
N GLY A 363 -11.66 1.37 21.67
CA GLY A 363 -12.28 2.44 22.49
C GLY A 363 -13.82 2.42 22.61
N LYS A 364 -14.38 3.41 23.33
CA LYS A 364 -15.82 3.64 23.62
C LYS A 364 -16.74 3.39 22.40
N PRO A 365 -17.55 2.31 22.36
CA PRO A 365 -18.31 1.86 21.18
C PRO A 365 -19.09 2.96 20.43
N PRO A 366 -19.11 2.93 19.09
CA PRO A 366 -19.71 4.01 18.28
C PRO A 366 -21.24 3.93 18.26
N ASN A 367 -21.89 5.03 17.87
CA ASN A 367 -23.34 5.07 17.69
C ASN A 367 -23.74 4.36 16.39
N ARG A 368 -23.05 4.66 15.29
CA ARG A 368 -23.17 4.07 13.95
C ARG A 368 -22.23 2.89 13.75
N THR A 369 -22.47 2.09 12.72
CA THR A 369 -21.52 1.06 12.31
C THR A 369 -20.39 1.68 11.51
N MET A 370 -19.15 1.44 11.93
CA MET A 370 -17.95 1.91 11.25
C MET A 370 -17.47 0.86 10.27
N VAL A 371 -17.14 1.26 9.04
CA VAL A 371 -16.70 0.34 7.98
C VAL A 371 -15.37 0.82 7.39
N PHE A 372 -14.39 -0.07 7.38
CA PHE A 372 -13.01 0.19 6.97
C PHE A 372 -12.76 -0.56 5.67
N MET A 373 -12.53 0.17 4.57
CA MET A 373 -12.42 -0.40 3.23
C MET A 373 -11.06 -0.08 2.61
N LEU A 374 -10.34 -1.12 2.21
CA LEU A 374 -9.03 -1.01 1.61
C LEU A 374 -9.08 -1.63 0.20
N TYR A 375 -8.89 -0.78 -0.82
CA TYR A 375 -9.19 -1.10 -2.22
C TYR A 375 -7.97 -1.57 -3.02
N THR A 376 -8.21 -2.39 -4.05
CA THR A 376 -7.22 -2.82 -5.06
C THR A 376 -7.53 -2.20 -6.42
N GLY A 377 -6.49 -1.80 -7.16
CA GLY A 377 -6.58 -1.36 -8.54
C GLY A 377 -6.96 0.11 -8.68
N GLU A 378 -6.70 0.95 -7.68
CA GLU A 378 -6.86 2.41 -7.82
C GLU A 378 -5.98 2.92 -8.95
N GLU A 379 -4.70 2.52 -8.92
CA GLU A 379 -3.62 2.76 -9.89
C GLU A 379 -4.00 2.50 -11.36
N MET A 380 -4.99 1.63 -11.56
CA MET A 380 -5.47 1.19 -12.85
C MET A 380 -6.80 1.84 -13.26
N GLY A 381 -7.36 2.70 -12.40
CA GLY A 381 -8.54 3.52 -12.62
C GLY A 381 -9.69 3.26 -11.64
N LEU A 382 -9.45 3.35 -10.32
CA LEU A 382 -10.44 3.17 -9.24
C LEU A 382 -11.12 1.78 -9.20
N LEU A 383 -10.46 0.73 -9.69
CA LEU A 383 -11.14 -0.51 -10.05
C LEU A 383 -11.83 -1.20 -8.86
N GLY A 384 -11.20 -1.22 -7.68
CA GLY A 384 -11.74 -1.84 -6.47
C GLY A 384 -12.90 -1.08 -5.84
N SER A 385 -12.80 0.26 -5.72
CA SER A 385 -13.90 1.06 -5.17
C SER A 385 -15.06 1.19 -6.14
N ALA A 386 -14.80 1.22 -7.46
CA ALA A 386 -15.85 1.17 -8.48
C ALA A 386 -16.59 -0.17 -8.43
N HIS A 387 -15.85 -1.29 -8.38
CA HIS A 387 -16.44 -2.61 -8.23
C HIS A 387 -17.29 -2.72 -6.97
N PHE A 388 -16.78 -2.24 -5.82
CA PHE A 388 -17.54 -2.21 -4.56
C PHE A 388 -18.80 -1.33 -4.67
N ALA A 389 -18.69 -0.11 -5.19
CA ALA A 389 -19.82 0.80 -5.31
C ALA A 389 -20.91 0.30 -6.28
N ASN A 390 -20.56 -0.60 -7.21
CA ASN A 390 -21.49 -1.29 -8.10
C ASN A 390 -22.02 -2.62 -7.55
N ASN A 391 -21.25 -3.32 -6.70
CA ASN A 391 -21.58 -4.63 -6.13
C ASN A 391 -21.37 -4.64 -4.59
N PRO A 392 -22.05 -3.77 -3.82
CA PRO A 392 -21.70 -3.52 -2.42
C PRO A 392 -22.13 -4.66 -1.49
N THR A 393 -21.29 -5.00 -0.52
CA THR A 393 -21.64 -5.95 0.57
C THR A 393 -22.56 -5.34 1.64
N LEU A 394 -22.83 -4.03 1.55
CA LEU A 394 -23.71 -3.28 2.46
C LEU A 394 -24.74 -2.42 1.70
N ASP A 395 -25.78 -1.99 2.40
CA ASP A 395 -26.78 -1.08 1.87
C ASP A 395 -26.23 0.35 1.76
N LEU A 396 -25.77 0.73 0.56
CA LEU A 396 -25.24 2.07 0.27
C LEU A 396 -26.24 3.19 0.62
N THR A 397 -27.55 2.92 0.61
CA THR A 397 -28.56 3.93 0.97
C THR A 397 -28.48 4.34 2.45
N LYS A 398 -27.80 3.57 3.30
CA LYS A 398 -27.57 3.83 4.72
C LYS A 398 -26.18 4.42 5.04
N VAL A 399 -25.31 4.61 4.05
CA VAL A 399 -24.03 5.29 4.26
C VAL A 399 -24.29 6.77 4.55
N ASN A 400 -23.79 7.25 5.69
CA ASN A 400 -23.94 8.62 6.17
C ASN A 400 -22.88 9.54 5.55
N ALA A 401 -21.62 9.08 5.53
CA ALA A 401 -20.50 9.74 4.87
C ALA A 401 -19.41 8.71 4.54
N MET A 402 -18.51 9.07 3.61
CA MET A 402 -17.29 8.33 3.31
C MET A 402 -16.07 9.26 3.39
N LEU A 403 -15.05 8.84 4.13
CA LEU A 403 -13.77 9.54 4.28
C LEU A 403 -12.69 8.72 3.54
N ASN A 404 -11.91 9.38 2.70
CA ASN A 404 -10.84 8.75 1.92
C ASN A 404 -9.48 9.36 2.26
N PHE A 405 -8.49 8.51 2.55
CA PHE A 405 -7.14 8.92 2.96
C PHE A 405 -6.13 8.43 1.93
N ASP A 406 -5.34 9.36 1.40
CA ASP A 406 -4.51 9.15 0.22
C ASP A 406 -3.30 10.07 0.29
N MET A 407 -2.09 9.55 0.08
CA MET A 407 -0.84 10.31 0.20
C MET A 407 -0.83 11.24 1.44
N VAL A 408 -1.06 10.65 2.62
CA VAL A 408 -1.20 11.37 3.91
C VAL A 408 0.11 11.43 4.71
N GLY A 409 1.14 10.73 4.25
CA GLY A 409 2.44 10.61 4.87
C GLY A 409 3.42 11.75 4.56
N ARG A 410 3.11 12.68 3.65
CA ARG A 410 4.06 13.73 3.21
C ARG A 410 3.68 15.16 3.61
N LEU A 411 2.89 15.34 4.68
CA LEU A 411 2.46 16.64 5.19
C LEU A 411 3.60 17.68 5.27
N LYS A 412 3.42 18.82 4.59
CA LYS A 412 4.41 19.91 4.48
C LYS A 412 3.84 21.24 4.98
N ASP A 413 4.62 21.98 5.77
CA ASP A 413 4.25 23.25 6.43
C ASP A 413 2.87 23.24 7.14
N ASN A 414 2.44 22.09 7.67
CA ASN A 414 1.09 21.82 8.20
C ASN A 414 -0.07 22.09 7.22
N LYS A 415 0.17 22.12 5.91
CA LYS A 415 -0.86 22.28 4.87
C LYS A 415 -1.49 20.93 4.54
N LEU A 416 -2.76 20.75 4.89
CA LEU A 416 -3.54 19.54 4.60
C LEU A 416 -4.60 19.87 3.56
N GLU A 417 -4.68 19.10 2.47
CA GLU A 417 -5.67 19.29 1.42
C GLU A 417 -6.91 18.44 1.73
N VAL A 418 -8.08 19.07 1.72
CA VAL A 418 -9.37 18.42 1.99
C VAL A 418 -10.32 18.71 0.83
N GLY A 419 -10.58 17.70 0.01
CA GLY A 419 -11.59 17.73 -1.05
C GLY A 419 -12.98 17.33 -0.55
N GLY A 420 -14.02 17.73 -1.27
CA GLY A 420 -15.39 17.25 -1.07
C GLY A 420 -16.19 17.91 0.06
N MET A 421 -15.64 18.86 0.82
CA MET A 421 -16.28 19.42 2.03
C MET A 421 -17.75 19.85 1.84
N ARG A 422 -18.05 20.56 0.75
CA ARG A 422 -19.41 21.02 0.38
C ARG A 422 -20.44 19.90 0.25
N THR A 423 -20.02 18.66 -0.03
CA THR A 423 -20.93 17.54 -0.32
C THR A 423 -21.75 17.08 0.89
N GLY A 424 -21.37 17.48 2.10
CA GLY A 424 -22.10 17.26 3.34
C GLY A 424 -22.24 18.48 4.25
N GLY A 425 -21.86 19.67 3.78
CA GLY A 425 -21.75 20.88 4.62
C GLY A 425 -20.70 20.69 5.72
N PHE A 426 -19.51 20.20 5.35
CA PHE A 426 -18.44 19.85 6.28
C PHE A 426 -17.48 21.00 6.58
N GLU A 427 -17.51 22.11 5.84
CA GLU A 427 -16.53 23.19 5.87
C GLU A 427 -16.25 23.71 7.30
N ASP A 428 -17.28 24.20 8.00
CA ASP A 428 -17.16 24.73 9.37
C ASP A 428 -16.70 23.68 10.40
N MET A 429 -16.99 22.40 10.15
CA MET A 429 -16.54 21.29 10.99
C MET A 429 -15.06 21.00 10.75
N VAL A 430 -14.65 20.85 9.48
CA VAL A 430 -13.27 20.56 9.09
C VAL A 430 -12.35 21.68 9.55
N HIS A 431 -12.69 22.95 9.31
CA HIS A 431 -11.87 24.08 9.76
C HIS A 431 -11.78 24.18 11.30
N ARG A 432 -12.88 24.00 12.04
CA ARG A 432 -12.88 24.03 13.51
C ARG A 432 -12.08 22.88 14.13
N LEU A 433 -12.19 21.68 13.59
CA LEU A 433 -11.46 20.51 14.11
C LEU A 433 -9.98 20.51 13.68
N ALA A 434 -9.59 21.29 12.66
CA ALA A 434 -8.22 21.39 12.18
C ALA A 434 -7.33 22.31 13.04
N GLU A 435 -7.93 23.32 13.68
CA GLU A 435 -7.21 24.33 14.48
C GLU A 435 -6.36 23.71 15.63
N PRO A 436 -6.86 22.75 16.46
CA PRO A 436 -6.06 22.11 17.50
C PRO A 436 -4.84 21.33 16.99
N TYR A 437 -4.88 20.81 15.75
CA TYR A 437 -3.77 20.09 15.12
C TYR A 437 -2.77 21.02 14.40
N GLY A 438 -3.05 22.34 14.38
CA GLY A 438 -2.25 23.35 13.70
C GLY A 438 -2.34 23.29 12.17
N PHE A 439 -3.36 22.62 11.61
CA PHE A 439 -3.48 22.41 10.17
C PHE A 439 -4.03 23.62 9.42
N THR A 440 -3.36 24.00 8.34
CA THR A 440 -3.87 24.94 7.34
C THR A 440 -4.61 24.15 6.27
N ILE A 441 -5.94 24.11 6.36
CA ILE A 441 -6.80 23.38 5.41
C ILE A 441 -6.81 24.07 4.05
N ARG A 442 -6.44 23.33 3.00
CA ARG A 442 -6.53 23.69 1.59
C ARG A 442 -7.77 23.08 0.98
N ASP A 443 -8.54 23.87 0.22
CA ASP A 443 -9.69 23.36 -0.52
C ASP A 443 -9.26 22.50 -1.72
N GLY A 444 -9.37 21.17 -1.56
CA GLY A 444 -9.11 20.17 -2.59
C GLY A 444 -10.19 20.12 -3.69
N GLY A 445 -11.19 20.99 -3.66
CA GLY A 445 -12.28 21.09 -4.63
C GLY A 445 -13.50 20.22 -4.30
N GLY A 446 -14.22 19.78 -5.32
CA GLY A 446 -15.47 19.04 -5.17
C GLY A 446 -15.31 17.56 -4.91
N GLY A 447 -16.43 16.84 -4.79
CA GLY A 447 -16.48 15.43 -4.41
C GLY A 447 -15.94 14.43 -5.44
N ARG A 448 -15.32 14.88 -6.53
CA ARG A 448 -14.65 14.03 -7.52
C ARG A 448 -13.20 14.41 -7.73
N GLY A 449 -12.31 13.57 -7.22
CA GLY A 449 -10.87 13.60 -7.43
C GLY A 449 -10.34 12.29 -8.05
N PRO A 450 -9.02 12.17 -8.23
CA PRO A 450 -8.36 10.96 -8.73
C PRO A 450 -8.07 10.02 -7.54
N SER A 451 -9.13 9.53 -6.89
CA SER A 451 -9.06 8.55 -5.79
C SER A 451 -10.46 7.99 -5.48
N ASP A 452 -10.53 6.96 -4.64
CA ASP A 452 -11.68 6.06 -4.45
C ASP A 452 -12.98 6.74 -3.95
N HIS A 453 -12.89 7.91 -3.31
CA HIS A 453 -14.07 8.69 -2.91
C HIS A 453 -14.98 9.04 -4.10
N THR A 454 -14.42 9.18 -5.30
CA THR A 454 -15.19 9.40 -6.54
C THR A 454 -16.24 8.31 -6.77
N SER A 455 -15.94 7.05 -6.42
CA SER A 455 -16.86 5.92 -6.56
C SER A 455 -18.08 6.03 -5.64
N PHE A 456 -17.91 6.61 -4.45
CA PHE A 456 -18.98 6.87 -3.48
C PHE A 456 -19.76 8.14 -3.81
N TYR A 457 -19.07 9.22 -4.21
CA TYR A 457 -19.72 10.45 -4.67
C TYR A 457 -20.68 10.20 -5.84
N ASN A 458 -20.28 9.36 -6.81
CA ASN A 458 -21.12 8.97 -7.95
C ASN A 458 -22.38 8.16 -7.53
N LYS A 459 -22.51 7.76 -6.26
CA LYS A 459 -23.70 7.13 -5.67
C LYS A 459 -24.55 8.10 -4.83
N GLY A 460 -24.20 9.38 -4.78
CA GLY A 460 -24.89 10.40 -3.99
C GLY A 460 -24.57 10.33 -2.49
N ILE A 461 -23.37 9.89 -2.14
CA ILE A 461 -22.88 9.80 -0.75
C ILE A 461 -22.00 11.03 -0.44
N PRO A 462 -22.13 11.68 0.72
CA PRO A 462 -21.23 12.76 1.15
C PRO A 462 -19.80 12.23 1.33
N VAL A 463 -18.81 12.95 0.80
CA VAL A 463 -17.40 12.53 0.81
C VAL A 463 -16.45 13.59 1.37
N LEU A 464 -15.38 13.11 2.01
CA LEU A 464 -14.18 13.89 2.31
C LEU A 464 -12.95 13.15 1.76
N PHE A 465 -12.03 13.90 1.14
CA PHE A 465 -10.78 13.37 0.58
C PHE A 465 -9.60 14.08 1.21
N PHE A 466 -8.75 13.36 1.95
CA PHE A 466 -7.59 13.90 2.66
C PHE A 466 -6.30 13.57 1.90
N PHE A 467 -5.51 14.59 1.58
CA PHE A 467 -4.35 14.50 0.71
C PHE A 467 -3.24 15.47 1.16
N THR A 468 -1.95 15.13 1.04
CA THR A 468 -0.84 16.06 1.39
C THR A 468 -0.11 16.68 0.20
N GLY A 469 -0.58 16.42 -1.02
CA GLY A 469 -0.08 17.07 -2.24
C GLY A 469 1.04 16.27 -2.92
N LEU A 470 1.05 16.29 -4.25
CA LEU A 470 1.98 15.51 -5.07
C LEU A 470 3.44 15.95 -4.87
N HIS A 471 4.36 14.98 -4.79
CA HIS A 471 5.81 15.20 -4.68
C HIS A 471 6.58 14.48 -5.80
N LYS A 472 7.87 14.82 -5.99
CA LYS A 472 8.71 14.27 -7.08
C LYS A 472 8.80 12.73 -7.11
N GLN A 473 8.70 12.05 -5.97
CA GLN A 473 8.66 10.58 -5.87
C GLN A 473 7.33 9.90 -6.24
N TYR A 474 6.26 10.65 -6.52
CA TYR A 474 4.97 10.06 -6.91
C TYR A 474 5.14 9.09 -8.09
N HIS A 475 4.63 7.86 -7.96
CA HIS A 475 4.79 6.76 -8.92
C HIS A 475 6.26 6.32 -9.21
N GLN A 476 7.22 6.64 -8.32
CA GLN A 476 8.64 6.30 -8.46
C GLN A 476 9.11 5.20 -7.47
N PRO A 477 10.19 4.45 -7.80
CA PRO A 477 10.77 3.45 -6.91
C PRO A 477 11.24 3.97 -5.55
N ASP A 478 11.63 5.25 -5.46
CA ASP A 478 12.14 5.88 -4.23
C ASP A 478 11.05 6.52 -3.35
N ASP A 479 9.76 6.26 -3.59
CA ASP A 479 8.73 6.52 -2.58
C ASP A 479 8.76 5.45 -1.47
N ASP A 480 9.64 5.67 -0.50
CA ASP A 480 9.91 4.76 0.63
C ASP A 480 9.78 5.48 1.98
N THR A 481 9.48 4.69 3.01
CA THR A 481 9.25 5.00 4.42
C THR A 481 10.10 6.15 5.01
N PRO A 482 11.43 6.22 4.82
CA PRO A 482 12.25 7.32 5.33
C PRO A 482 11.95 8.72 4.76
N LEU A 483 11.11 8.86 3.73
CA LEU A 483 10.64 10.17 3.23
C LEU A 483 9.39 10.70 3.95
N LEU A 484 8.75 9.90 4.82
CA LEU A 484 7.47 10.23 5.44
C LEU A 484 7.62 11.15 6.67
N ASN A 485 6.68 12.09 6.79
CA ASN A 485 6.40 12.87 7.99
C ASN A 485 5.43 12.09 8.91
N ILE A 486 5.99 11.23 9.77
CA ILE A 486 5.22 10.32 10.63
C ILE A 486 4.33 11.08 11.64
N ASP A 487 4.85 12.14 12.29
CA ASP A 487 4.04 13.04 13.15
C ASP A 487 2.85 13.62 12.36
N GLY A 488 3.11 14.15 11.16
CA GLY A 488 2.09 14.71 10.30
C GLY A 488 0.97 13.70 10.00
N ALA A 489 1.34 12.48 9.62
CA ALA A 489 0.41 11.40 9.34
C ALA A 489 -0.41 10.97 10.57
N VAL A 490 0.23 10.89 11.75
CA VAL A 490 -0.45 10.57 13.03
C VAL A 490 -1.40 11.69 13.46
N ARG A 491 -1.04 12.96 13.24
CA ARG A 491 -1.96 14.09 13.47
C ARG A 491 -3.15 14.04 12.51
N ILE A 492 -2.95 13.67 11.23
CA ILE A 492 -4.05 13.49 10.27
C ILE A 492 -4.95 12.31 10.71
N ALA A 493 -4.37 11.23 11.24
CA ALA A 493 -5.14 10.09 11.77
C ALA A 493 -6.07 10.49 12.93
N ARG A 494 -5.56 11.26 13.90
CA ARG A 494 -6.36 11.77 15.04
C ARG A 494 -7.43 12.77 14.60
N PHE A 495 -7.09 13.67 13.68
CA PHE A 495 -8.04 14.61 13.05
C PHE A 495 -9.15 13.89 12.27
N GLY A 496 -8.80 12.82 11.54
CA GLY A 496 -9.78 11.93 10.90
C GLY A 496 -10.71 11.27 11.91
N ALA A 497 -10.18 10.81 13.05
CA ALA A 497 -10.99 10.25 14.14
C ALA A 497 -11.94 11.29 14.75
N ASP A 498 -11.51 12.54 14.99
CA ASP A 498 -12.40 13.61 15.47
C ASP A 498 -13.53 13.94 14.49
N ILE A 499 -13.24 13.93 13.17
CA ILE A 499 -14.28 14.12 12.14
C ILE A 499 -15.29 12.97 12.18
N VAL A 500 -14.84 11.73 12.36
CA VAL A 500 -15.74 10.56 12.47
C VAL A 500 -16.56 10.62 13.76
N ASP A 501 -15.96 10.93 14.91
CA ASP A 501 -16.66 11.08 16.20
C ASP A 501 -17.70 12.23 16.15
N GLU A 502 -17.37 13.37 15.53
CA GLU A 502 -18.31 14.48 15.34
C GLU A 502 -19.47 14.08 14.42
N ILE A 503 -19.24 13.34 13.32
CA ILE A 503 -20.32 12.83 12.44
C ILE A 503 -21.14 11.75 13.15
N ASP A 504 -20.51 10.85 13.90
CA ASP A 504 -21.16 9.79 14.67
C ASP A 504 -22.09 10.34 15.75
N SER A 505 -21.71 11.44 16.39
CA SER A 505 -22.52 12.12 17.41
C SER A 505 -23.85 12.70 16.88
N ARG A 506 -23.98 12.90 15.55
CA ARG A 506 -25.14 13.57 14.95
C ARG A 506 -26.38 12.69 15.01
N SER A 507 -27.45 13.21 15.62
CA SER A 507 -28.74 12.52 15.67
C SER A 507 -29.45 12.41 14.31
N GLN A 508 -29.05 13.23 13.34
CA GLN A 508 -29.50 13.23 11.94
C GLN A 508 -28.38 12.80 11.00
N ARG A 509 -28.73 12.30 9.82
CA ARG A 509 -27.77 12.04 8.74
C ARG A 509 -27.26 13.35 8.11
N VAL A 510 -26.06 13.27 7.54
CA VAL A 510 -25.53 14.25 6.60
C VAL A 510 -26.39 14.23 5.35
N VAL A 511 -26.73 15.41 4.82
CA VAL A 511 -27.49 15.55 3.58
C VAL A 511 -26.52 15.73 2.42
N PHE A 512 -26.59 14.83 1.43
CA PHE A 512 -25.77 14.96 0.22
C PHE A 512 -26.15 16.21 -0.57
N THR A 513 -25.12 16.96 -0.96
CA THR A 513 -25.21 18.11 -1.87
C THR A 513 -24.33 17.84 -3.08
N GLU A 514 -24.87 17.96 -4.30
CA GLU A 514 -24.05 17.84 -5.51
C GLU A 514 -23.09 19.04 -5.61
N ASP A 515 -21.80 18.76 -5.79
CA ASP A 515 -20.76 19.75 -6.01
C ASP A 515 -19.99 19.44 -7.29
N THR A 516 -20.24 20.26 -8.31
CA THR A 516 -19.63 20.14 -9.64
C THR A 516 -18.28 20.86 -9.74
N SER A 517 -17.77 21.44 -8.65
CA SER A 517 -16.44 22.03 -8.63
C SER A 517 -15.37 20.95 -8.86
N ARG A 518 -14.37 21.27 -9.69
CA ARG A 518 -13.30 20.32 -10.02
C ARG A 518 -12.37 20.17 -8.83
N ALA A 519 -11.91 18.94 -8.56
CA ALA A 519 -10.79 18.72 -7.67
C ALA A 519 -9.60 19.60 -8.01
N ARG A 520 -8.82 19.96 -6.98
CA ARG A 520 -7.59 20.73 -7.04
C ARG A 520 -6.55 19.96 -6.25
N ILE A 521 -5.36 19.86 -6.82
CA ILE A 521 -4.23 19.15 -6.21
C ILE A 521 -3.01 20.05 -6.21
N SER A 522 -2.41 20.22 -5.03
CA SER A 522 -1.15 20.90 -4.83
C SER A 522 0.05 20.03 -5.25
N ARG A 523 1.19 20.68 -5.49
CA ARG A 523 2.47 20.03 -5.80
C ARG A 523 3.55 20.64 -4.93
N GLN A 524 4.10 19.85 -4.01
CA GLN A 524 5.03 20.32 -2.98
C GLN A 524 6.33 20.91 -3.54
N ASP A 525 6.72 20.49 -4.75
CA ASP A 525 7.90 20.96 -5.49
C ASP A 525 7.61 22.18 -6.39
N SER A 526 6.38 22.70 -6.42
CA SER A 526 6.03 23.89 -7.23
C SER A 526 6.28 25.18 -6.44
N PRO A 527 6.92 26.21 -7.03
CA PRO A 527 7.29 27.43 -6.31
C PRO A 527 6.10 28.29 -5.87
N ASP A 528 4.93 28.10 -6.47
CA ASP A 528 3.68 28.76 -6.04
C ASP A 528 2.96 28.00 -4.91
N ASP A 529 3.21 26.68 -4.78
CA ASP A 529 2.59 25.72 -3.82
C ASP A 529 1.03 25.67 -3.77
N GLU A 530 0.32 26.53 -4.49
CA GLU A 530 -1.15 26.56 -4.52
C GLU A 530 -1.80 25.32 -5.18
N PRO A 531 -2.93 24.79 -4.66
CA PRO A 531 -3.72 23.74 -5.28
C PRO A 531 -4.21 24.12 -6.68
N ARG A 532 -3.67 23.46 -7.70
CA ARG A 532 -4.06 23.67 -9.10
C ARG A 532 -5.17 22.71 -9.47
N VAL A 533 -6.14 23.17 -10.27
CA VAL A 533 -7.24 22.32 -10.77
C VAL A 533 -6.67 21.03 -11.34
N ALA A 534 -7.06 19.90 -10.76
CA ALA A 534 -6.52 18.60 -11.08
C ALA A 534 -6.67 18.35 -12.59
N ALA A 535 -5.54 18.03 -13.23
CA ALA A 535 -5.58 17.38 -14.52
C ALA A 535 -6.30 16.04 -14.32
N ALA A 536 -7.30 15.74 -15.16
CA ALA A 536 -7.80 14.37 -15.24
C ALA A 536 -6.61 13.44 -15.56
N ALA A 537 -6.58 12.27 -14.90
CA ALA A 537 -5.44 11.34 -14.84
C ALA A 537 -4.59 11.30 -16.13
N PRO A 538 -3.25 11.36 -16.03
CA PRO A 538 -2.36 12.07 -16.95
C PRO A 538 -2.49 11.69 -18.44
N THR A 539 -3.47 12.31 -19.10
CA THR A 539 -3.52 12.43 -20.56
C THR A 539 -2.89 13.77 -20.95
N SER A 540 -1.81 13.73 -21.72
CA SER A 540 -1.22 14.92 -22.34
C SER A 540 -2.21 15.66 -23.27
N GLU A 541 -1.87 16.91 -23.56
CA GLU A 541 -2.64 17.90 -24.35
C GLU A 541 -3.85 18.54 -23.63
N PRO A 542 -3.68 19.73 -23.01
CA PRO A 542 -4.82 20.53 -22.53
C PRO A 542 -5.69 21.10 -23.66
N ASP A 543 -5.23 21.03 -24.92
CA ASP A 543 -5.85 21.68 -26.09
C ASP A 543 -6.94 20.86 -26.80
N ARG A 544 -7.25 19.65 -26.30
CA ARG A 544 -8.15 18.68 -26.93
C ARG A 544 -9.64 18.94 -26.70
N LEU A 545 -10.44 18.71 -27.75
CA LEU A 545 -11.90 18.67 -27.70
C LEU A 545 -12.43 17.63 -26.70
N ARG A 546 -13.59 17.93 -26.10
CA ARG A 546 -14.31 17.06 -25.18
C ARG A 546 -15.81 17.15 -25.47
N LEU A 547 -16.53 16.03 -25.36
CA LEU A 547 -18.01 16.04 -25.33
C LEU A 547 -18.54 16.70 -24.04
N GLY A 548 -17.79 16.59 -22.93
CA GLY A 548 -18.25 16.98 -21.59
C GLY A 548 -19.18 15.95 -20.96
N ILE A 549 -18.84 14.67 -21.13
CA ILE A 549 -19.50 13.53 -20.49
C ILE A 549 -18.54 12.91 -19.47
N VAL A 550 -19.09 12.37 -18.39
CA VAL A 550 -18.42 11.47 -17.45
C VAL A 550 -18.79 10.04 -17.88
N PRO A 551 -17.83 9.25 -18.37
CA PRO A 551 -18.01 7.82 -18.59
C PRO A 551 -18.34 7.08 -17.30
N ASP A 552 -19.18 6.06 -17.40
CA ASP A 552 -19.09 4.93 -16.47
C ASP A 552 -17.82 4.13 -16.79
N MET A 553 -17.18 3.59 -15.76
CA MET A 553 -15.89 2.92 -15.85
C MET A 553 -16.03 1.38 -15.82
N ASP A 554 -17.06 0.87 -15.16
CA ASP A 554 -17.43 -0.55 -15.25
C ASP A 554 -18.12 -0.81 -16.59
N ASN A 555 -17.49 -1.62 -17.44
CA ASN A 555 -18.04 -1.90 -18.77
C ASN A 555 -17.71 -3.32 -19.28
N ASP A 556 -18.70 -4.20 -19.15
CA ASP A 556 -18.70 -5.58 -19.65
C ASP A 556 -19.05 -5.70 -21.15
N GLN A 557 -19.67 -4.66 -21.72
CA GLN A 557 -20.31 -4.68 -23.04
C GLN A 557 -19.79 -3.58 -23.98
N PRO A 558 -19.79 -3.79 -25.31
CA PRO A 558 -19.32 -2.77 -26.26
C PRO A 558 -20.10 -1.44 -26.16
N GLY A 559 -19.38 -0.34 -26.02
CA GLY A 559 -19.93 1.01 -25.96
C GLY A 559 -20.10 1.50 -24.52
N VAL A 560 -19.75 2.77 -24.29
CA VAL A 560 -19.55 3.35 -22.95
C VAL A 560 -20.85 3.89 -22.37
N VAL A 561 -21.29 3.43 -21.20
CA VAL A 561 -22.39 4.10 -20.48
C VAL A 561 -21.95 5.49 -20.06
N ILE A 562 -22.81 6.49 -20.23
CA ILE A 562 -22.61 7.84 -19.73
C ILE A 562 -23.13 7.88 -18.29
N ALA A 563 -22.24 7.98 -17.31
CA ALA A 563 -22.61 8.14 -15.91
C ALA A 563 -23.19 9.53 -15.64
N GLN A 564 -22.60 10.58 -16.22
CA GLN A 564 -23.13 11.95 -16.14
C GLN A 564 -22.81 12.77 -17.39
N VAL A 565 -23.59 13.83 -17.63
CA VAL A 565 -23.28 14.87 -18.62
C VAL A 565 -23.05 16.19 -17.88
N ALA A 566 -21.93 16.84 -18.13
CA ALA A 566 -21.59 18.10 -17.46
C ALA A 566 -22.44 19.25 -18.00
N GLU A 567 -22.93 20.13 -17.12
CA GLU A 567 -23.71 21.30 -17.53
C GLU A 567 -22.89 22.26 -18.40
N GLY A 568 -23.55 22.97 -19.33
CA GLY A 568 -22.90 23.86 -20.29
C GLY A 568 -22.03 23.17 -21.36
N SER A 569 -21.92 21.85 -21.34
CA SER A 569 -21.10 21.09 -22.30
C SER A 569 -21.75 20.93 -23.70
N PRO A 570 -20.95 20.61 -24.74
CA PRO A 570 -21.47 20.17 -26.03
C PRO A 570 -22.49 19.02 -25.93
N ALA A 571 -22.24 18.05 -25.04
CA ALA A 571 -23.14 16.92 -24.83
C ALA A 571 -24.48 17.33 -24.18
N ALA A 572 -24.45 18.24 -23.19
CA ALA A 572 -25.66 18.79 -22.60
C ALA A 572 -26.48 19.59 -23.64
N GLY A 573 -25.81 20.46 -24.41
CA GLY A 573 -26.44 21.23 -25.48
C GLY A 573 -27.02 20.38 -26.61
N ALA A 574 -26.57 19.13 -26.77
CA ALA A 574 -27.09 18.16 -27.74
C ALA A 574 -28.13 17.18 -27.15
N GLY A 575 -28.43 17.23 -25.85
CA GLY A 575 -29.43 16.36 -25.21
C GLY A 575 -28.98 14.91 -24.98
N LEU A 576 -27.66 14.67 -24.87
CA LEU A 576 -27.14 13.45 -24.23
C LEU A 576 -27.51 13.45 -22.73
N LYS A 577 -27.61 12.26 -22.12
CA LYS A 577 -28.05 12.06 -20.73
C LYS A 577 -27.23 11.00 -20.02
N ALA A 578 -27.29 11.01 -18.69
CA ALA A 578 -26.91 9.85 -17.89
C ALA A 578 -27.75 8.61 -18.30
N GLY A 579 -27.13 7.43 -18.32
CA GLY A 579 -27.74 6.18 -18.78
C GLY A 579 -27.66 5.92 -20.29
N ASP A 580 -27.22 6.90 -21.11
CA ASP A 580 -26.96 6.68 -22.53
C ASP A 580 -25.74 5.77 -22.74
N ARG A 581 -25.86 4.66 -23.47
CA ARG A 581 -24.69 3.86 -23.90
C ARG A 581 -24.16 4.38 -25.24
N LEU A 582 -23.01 5.05 -25.20
CA LEU A 582 -22.28 5.62 -26.32
C LEU A 582 -21.62 4.54 -27.20
N MET A 583 -22.09 4.39 -28.44
CA MET A 583 -21.67 3.34 -29.38
C MET A 583 -20.72 3.83 -30.48
N ALA A 584 -20.75 5.12 -30.84
CA ALA A 584 -19.85 5.71 -31.84
C ALA A 584 -19.80 7.25 -31.74
N ILE A 585 -18.69 7.84 -32.20
CA ILE A 585 -18.53 9.28 -32.45
C ILE A 585 -18.00 9.45 -33.87
N GLY A 586 -18.75 10.15 -34.72
CA GLY A 586 -18.48 10.19 -36.16
C GLY A 586 -18.62 8.80 -36.75
N GLU A 587 -17.61 8.36 -37.51
CA GLU A 587 -17.54 7.02 -38.08
C GLU A 587 -17.02 5.99 -37.07
N LYS A 588 -16.06 6.40 -36.24
CA LYS A 588 -15.37 5.54 -35.26
C LYS A 588 -16.34 5.01 -34.20
N ARG A 589 -16.36 3.68 -34.04
CA ARG A 589 -17.02 2.98 -32.93
C ARG A 589 -16.35 3.33 -31.61
N ILE A 590 -17.15 3.35 -30.55
CA ILE A 590 -16.69 3.41 -29.17
C ILE A 590 -16.94 2.02 -28.58
N GLU A 591 -15.90 1.37 -28.06
CA GLU A 591 -16.02 0.09 -27.36
C GLU A 591 -15.74 0.28 -25.87
N GLY A 592 -14.79 1.17 -25.51
CA GLY A 592 -14.54 1.61 -24.14
C GLY A 592 -14.05 3.06 -24.03
N VAL A 593 -13.86 3.52 -22.79
CA VAL A 593 -13.69 4.94 -22.43
C VAL A 593 -12.63 5.70 -23.25
N MET A 594 -11.44 5.13 -23.45
CA MET A 594 -10.34 5.81 -24.15
C MET A 594 -10.60 6.02 -25.66
N ASP A 595 -11.55 5.29 -26.25
CA ASP A 595 -11.91 5.48 -27.67
C ASP A 595 -12.52 6.87 -27.92
N ILE A 596 -13.16 7.46 -26.90
CA ILE A 596 -13.79 8.78 -26.96
C ILE A 596 -12.75 9.83 -27.33
N ALA A 597 -11.60 9.85 -26.66
CA ALA A 597 -10.51 10.76 -26.98
C ALA A 597 -9.93 10.51 -28.38
N GLY A 598 -9.81 9.23 -28.78
CA GLY A 598 -9.34 8.85 -30.11
C GLY A 598 -10.32 9.15 -31.25
N ALA A 599 -11.62 9.22 -30.98
CA ALA A 599 -12.65 9.57 -31.96
C ALA A 599 -12.90 11.09 -32.02
N LEU A 600 -12.67 11.81 -30.92
CA LEU A 600 -12.69 13.28 -30.90
C LEU A 600 -11.48 13.91 -31.59
N ALA A 601 -10.36 13.19 -31.69
CA ALA A 601 -9.10 13.69 -32.25
C ALA A 601 -9.15 14.06 -33.75
N VAL A 602 -10.17 13.61 -34.50
CA VAL A 602 -10.34 13.98 -35.93
C VAL A 602 -11.16 15.26 -36.14
N PHE A 603 -11.81 15.77 -35.09
CA PHE A 603 -12.66 16.97 -35.13
C PHE A 603 -11.90 18.23 -34.68
N LYS A 604 -12.42 19.39 -35.05
CA LYS A 604 -11.89 20.72 -34.74
C LYS A 604 -12.93 21.58 -33.99
N TRP A 605 -12.47 22.63 -33.34
CA TRP A 605 -13.34 23.59 -32.66
C TRP A 605 -14.28 24.28 -33.66
N GLY A 606 -15.59 24.10 -33.48
CA GLY A 606 -16.64 24.55 -34.40
C GLY A 606 -17.31 23.42 -35.20
N ASP A 607 -16.69 22.24 -35.28
CA ASP A 607 -17.23 21.07 -35.99
C ASP A 607 -18.45 20.48 -35.27
N THR A 608 -19.15 19.56 -35.95
CA THR A 608 -20.27 18.79 -35.39
C THR A 608 -20.02 17.31 -35.58
N ALA A 609 -19.96 16.55 -34.48
CA ALA A 609 -19.75 15.11 -34.48
C ALA A 609 -21.09 14.37 -34.34
N ARG A 610 -21.39 13.46 -35.26
CA ARG A 610 -22.56 12.57 -35.16
C ARG A 610 -22.29 11.46 -34.14
N VAL A 611 -22.93 11.55 -32.99
CA VAL A 611 -22.82 10.59 -31.89
C VAL A 611 -23.94 9.56 -32.02
N ARG A 612 -23.61 8.26 -31.92
CA ARG A 612 -24.59 7.16 -31.91
C ARG A 612 -24.64 6.55 -30.51
N ILE A 613 -25.84 6.43 -29.96
CA ILE A 613 -26.10 5.91 -28.61
C ILE A 613 -27.15 4.78 -28.62
N VAL A 614 -27.26 4.06 -27.52
CA VAL A 614 -28.46 3.33 -27.10
C VAL A 614 -29.03 4.03 -25.86
N ARG A 615 -30.33 4.34 -25.88
CA ARG A 615 -31.09 4.89 -24.74
C ARG A 615 -32.41 4.12 -24.65
N ASP A 616 -32.69 3.54 -23.49
CA ASP A 616 -33.87 2.69 -23.23
C ASP A 616 -33.94 1.46 -24.17
N GLY A 617 -32.79 0.91 -24.55
CA GLY A 617 -32.66 -0.17 -25.55
C GLY A 617 -32.74 0.28 -27.02
N GLU A 618 -33.24 1.48 -27.29
CA GLU A 618 -33.36 2.02 -28.65
C GLU A 618 -32.06 2.68 -29.13
N ARG A 619 -31.65 2.38 -30.37
CA ARG A 619 -30.52 3.04 -31.05
C ARG A 619 -30.92 4.44 -31.52
N LYS A 620 -30.21 5.48 -31.07
CA LYS A 620 -30.47 6.89 -31.41
C LYS A 620 -29.19 7.55 -31.95
N SER A 621 -29.34 8.57 -32.79
CA SER A 621 -28.23 9.39 -33.31
C SER A 621 -28.45 10.85 -32.95
N ILE A 622 -27.42 11.51 -32.43
CA ILE A 622 -27.45 12.87 -31.88
C ILE A 622 -26.24 13.61 -32.44
N ASP A 623 -26.45 14.80 -33.01
CA ASP A 623 -25.37 15.62 -33.56
C ASP A 623 -24.85 16.59 -32.50
N VAL A 624 -23.61 16.38 -32.04
CA VAL A 624 -22.97 17.18 -30.99
C VAL A 624 -22.07 18.24 -31.61
N LYS A 625 -22.42 19.51 -31.43
CA LYS A 625 -21.65 20.64 -31.97
C LYS A 625 -20.65 21.17 -30.95
N PHE A 626 -19.38 21.29 -31.36
CA PHE A 626 -18.34 21.91 -30.55
C PHE A 626 -18.37 23.43 -30.70
N PRO A 627 -18.03 24.21 -29.65
CA PRO A 627 -17.92 25.65 -29.76
C PRO A 627 -16.76 26.03 -30.69
N ALA A 628 -16.90 27.17 -31.38
CA ALA A 628 -15.77 27.76 -32.09
C ALA A 628 -14.74 28.29 -31.09
N ARG A 629 -13.45 28.21 -31.44
CA ARG A 629 -12.35 28.66 -30.58
C ARG A 629 -12.30 30.19 -30.56
N THR A 630 -12.93 30.81 -29.57
CA THR A 630 -12.73 32.25 -29.28
C THR A 630 -11.27 32.47 -28.93
N ALA A 631 -10.61 33.38 -29.66
CA ALA A 631 -9.24 33.77 -29.35
C ALA A 631 -9.20 34.48 -28.00
N VAL A 632 -8.62 33.84 -26.98
CA VAL A 632 -8.29 34.51 -25.72
C VAL A 632 -7.25 35.57 -26.05
N ALA A 633 -7.62 36.85 -25.88
CA ALA A 633 -6.69 37.94 -26.09
C ALA A 633 -5.46 37.74 -25.19
N ALA A 634 -4.27 37.83 -25.79
CA ALA A 634 -3.03 37.60 -25.06
C ALA A 634 -2.93 38.59 -23.89
N ARG A 635 -2.71 38.08 -22.67
CA ARG A 635 -2.32 38.94 -21.55
C ARG A 635 -1.03 39.65 -21.93
N PRO A 636 -0.91 40.98 -21.74
CA PRO A 636 0.37 41.66 -21.87
C PRO A 636 1.40 40.98 -20.97
N ALA A 637 2.63 40.82 -21.46
CA ALA A 637 3.72 40.32 -20.64
C ALA A 637 4.02 41.33 -19.52
N PRO A 638 4.36 40.88 -18.29
CA PRO A 638 4.87 41.78 -17.26
C PRO A 638 6.19 42.38 -17.73
N ASP A 639 6.32 43.70 -17.64
CA ASP A 639 7.42 44.43 -18.26
C ASP A 639 8.75 44.16 -17.54
N ARG A 640 9.82 43.95 -18.32
CA ARG A 640 11.16 43.64 -17.81
C ARG A 640 11.95 44.92 -17.60
N ALA A 641 11.62 45.64 -16.54
CA ALA A 641 12.40 46.80 -16.10
C ALA A 641 13.84 46.39 -15.75
N GLN A 642 14.80 46.76 -16.60
CA GLN A 642 16.22 46.87 -16.25
C GLN A 642 16.62 48.36 -16.16
N PRO A 643 17.71 48.68 -15.44
CA PRO A 643 17.76 49.94 -14.70
C PRO A 643 18.20 51.13 -15.55
N ASP A 644 17.40 52.19 -15.53
CA ASP A 644 17.83 53.50 -16.00
C ASP A 644 18.71 54.20 -14.95
N ARG A 645 19.58 55.12 -15.38
CA ARG A 645 20.56 55.82 -14.53
C ARG A 645 20.54 57.32 -14.78
N GLN A 646 20.53 58.08 -13.67
CA GLN A 646 20.56 59.55 -13.62
C GLN A 646 19.20 60.17 -14.04
N THR A 647 18.81 61.36 -13.57
CA THR A 647 19.53 62.41 -12.81
C THR A 647 18.85 62.79 -11.48
N ASP A 648 19.60 63.47 -10.61
CA ASP A 648 19.09 64.14 -9.40
C ASP A 648 18.02 65.22 -9.68
N GLU A 649 17.12 65.44 -8.70
CA GLU A 649 17.03 66.74 -8.00
C GLU A 649 16.33 66.60 -6.63
N ARG A 650 16.30 67.68 -5.81
CA ARG A 650 16.06 67.62 -4.34
C ARG A 650 14.85 68.43 -3.86
N VAL A 651 14.25 68.00 -2.75
CA VAL A 651 13.66 68.74 -1.58
C VAL A 651 12.92 67.66 -0.74
N ALA A 652 13.31 67.28 0.49
CA ALA A 652 13.34 67.98 1.80
C ALA A 652 11.93 68.27 2.37
N GLN A 653 11.57 68.04 3.64
CA GLN A 653 12.30 67.57 4.85
C GLN A 653 11.69 66.21 5.36
N ASP A 654 11.72 65.71 6.61
CA ASP A 654 12.24 66.17 7.93
C ASP A 654 12.67 65.02 8.89
N GLN A 655 12.37 65.09 10.21
CA GLN A 655 12.95 64.27 11.29
C GLN A 655 11.89 63.65 12.25
N PRO A 656 12.24 62.91 13.34
CA PRO A 656 13.54 62.36 13.76
C PRO A 656 13.54 60.86 14.18
N ARG A 657 14.75 60.29 14.35
CA ARG A 657 14.99 59.01 15.06
C ARG A 657 15.19 59.20 16.57
N ARG A 658 15.03 58.13 17.36
CA ARG A 658 15.92 57.84 18.52
C ARG A 658 16.26 56.36 18.61
N GLU A 659 17.53 56.06 18.85
CA GLU A 659 18.08 54.71 19.02
C GLU A 659 18.18 54.35 20.52
N ARG A 660 18.35 53.05 20.85
CA ARG A 660 18.64 52.58 22.22
C ARG A 660 20.05 51.97 22.30
N ARG A 661 20.71 52.11 23.46
CA ARG A 661 21.99 51.47 23.78
C ARG A 661 21.83 50.31 24.77
N ARG A 662 22.93 49.58 24.98
CA ARG A 662 23.11 48.40 25.84
C ARG A 662 23.18 48.76 27.34
N ASP A 663 23.13 47.72 28.18
CA ASP A 663 24.00 47.39 29.35
C ASP A 663 23.22 46.43 30.30
N ASP A 664 23.77 45.67 31.26
CA ASP A 664 24.92 44.73 31.24
C ASP A 664 24.65 43.62 32.33
N ARG A 665 25.61 42.72 32.65
CA ARG A 665 25.42 41.45 33.42
C ARG A 665 25.26 41.56 34.95
N GLY A 666 24.83 40.45 35.58
CA GLY A 666 24.97 40.14 37.03
C GLY A 666 24.87 38.64 37.36
N GLU A 667 25.46 38.18 38.47
CA GLU A 667 25.60 36.75 38.87
C GLU A 667 25.03 36.45 40.28
N ARG A 668 24.63 35.18 40.58
CA ARG A 668 24.87 34.48 41.88
C ARG A 668 24.31 33.03 42.02
N GLY A 669 25.16 32.12 42.52
CA GLY A 669 24.93 31.20 43.67
C GLY A 669 23.86 30.06 43.66
N PRO A 670 24.23 28.80 43.99
CA PRO A 670 23.29 27.69 44.25
C PRO A 670 23.04 27.42 45.77
N GLY A 671 22.07 26.55 46.09
CA GLY A 671 21.74 26.07 47.45
C GLY A 671 21.03 24.70 47.43
N ASP A 672 20.96 24.03 48.59
CA ASP A 672 20.62 22.60 48.75
C ASP A 672 19.52 22.35 49.80
N ALA A 673 18.64 21.37 49.57
CA ALA A 673 17.63 20.85 50.51
C ALA A 673 16.98 19.53 50.02
N GLY A 674 16.78 18.57 50.93
CA GLY A 674 16.05 17.31 50.67
C GLY A 674 15.00 16.99 51.74
N THR A 675 14.09 16.05 51.47
CA THR A 675 13.00 15.64 52.39
C THR A 675 12.73 14.13 52.35
N THR A 676 12.26 13.56 53.46
CA THR A 676 11.94 12.13 53.64
C THR A 676 10.48 11.91 54.07
N THR A 677 9.95 10.70 53.83
CA THR A 677 8.51 10.38 53.99
C THR A 677 8.24 9.56 55.27
N PRO A 678 7.10 9.75 55.98
CA PRO A 678 6.83 9.08 57.26
C PRO A 678 6.42 7.60 57.14
N PRO A 679 6.59 6.77 58.20
CA PRO A 679 6.51 5.31 58.12
C PRO A 679 5.09 4.70 57.94
N GLY A 680 4.02 5.48 58.06
CA GLY A 680 2.64 4.98 58.07
C GLY A 680 2.07 4.50 56.72
N SER A 681 2.83 4.60 55.62
CA SER A 681 2.43 4.09 54.30
C SER A 681 2.77 2.61 54.10
N ILE A 682 3.97 2.18 54.54
CA ILE A 682 4.54 0.85 54.27
C ILE A 682 3.64 -0.25 54.84
N GLU A 683 3.16 -0.08 56.07
CA GLU A 683 2.29 -1.04 56.75
C GLU A 683 0.92 -1.20 56.05
N ARG A 684 0.42 -0.18 55.34
CA ARG A 684 -0.82 -0.29 54.56
C ARG A 684 -0.60 -1.06 53.27
N SER A 685 0.41 -0.68 52.48
CA SER A 685 0.73 -1.34 51.21
C SER A 685 1.16 -2.80 51.40
N LEU A 686 1.82 -3.15 52.51
CA LEU A 686 2.08 -4.54 52.87
C LEU A 686 0.80 -5.34 53.13
N ASN A 687 -0.18 -4.78 53.84
CA ASN A 687 -1.45 -5.47 54.10
C ASN A 687 -2.29 -5.66 52.81
N GLU A 688 -2.30 -4.66 51.92
CA GLU A 688 -2.93 -4.77 50.59
C GLU A 688 -2.27 -5.87 49.74
N LEU A 689 -0.93 -5.94 49.74
CA LEU A 689 -0.16 -6.98 49.04
C LEU A 689 -0.40 -8.39 49.62
N VAL A 690 -0.52 -8.52 50.95
CA VAL A 690 -0.81 -9.79 51.63
C VAL A 690 -2.20 -10.31 51.26
N GLY A 691 -3.22 -9.44 51.18
CA GLY A 691 -4.55 -9.82 50.69
C GLY A 691 -4.49 -10.37 49.27
N HIS A 692 -3.86 -9.63 48.36
CA HIS A 692 -3.72 -10.04 46.96
C HIS A 692 -2.94 -11.37 46.78
N MET A 693 -1.94 -11.64 47.61
CA MET A 693 -1.19 -12.90 47.57
C MET A 693 -1.92 -14.08 48.22
N ALA A 694 -2.81 -13.85 49.19
CA ALA A 694 -3.69 -14.91 49.70
C ALA A 694 -4.68 -15.37 48.62
N ASP A 695 -5.36 -14.41 47.96
CA ASP A 695 -6.32 -14.68 46.88
C ASP A 695 -5.67 -15.41 45.69
N LEU A 696 -4.43 -15.05 45.32
CA LEU A 696 -3.69 -15.68 44.22
C LEU A 696 -3.14 -17.09 44.52
N SER A 697 -2.96 -17.46 45.79
CA SER A 697 -2.28 -18.70 46.18
C SER A 697 -3.17 -19.76 46.83
N GLY A 698 -4.34 -19.38 47.36
CA GLY A 698 -5.27 -20.31 48.00
C GLY A 698 -4.73 -21.02 49.26
N GLY A 699 -3.68 -20.45 49.88
CA GLY A 699 -3.02 -20.98 51.07
C GLY A 699 -2.82 -19.93 52.15
N GLU A 700 -2.40 -20.36 53.34
CA GLU A 700 -2.17 -19.44 54.47
C GLU A 700 -0.85 -18.67 54.30
N CYS A 701 -0.98 -17.36 54.06
CA CYS A 701 0.12 -16.40 54.11
C CYS A 701 0.17 -15.74 55.50
N THR A 702 1.36 -15.68 56.10
CA THR A 702 1.58 -15.01 57.39
C THR A 702 2.76 -14.06 57.33
N VAL A 703 2.59 -12.86 57.87
CA VAL A 703 3.64 -11.83 57.96
C VAL A 703 3.87 -11.48 59.41
N SER A 704 5.14 -11.34 59.81
CA SER A 704 5.53 -10.85 61.13
C SER A 704 6.56 -9.74 61.00
N ILE A 705 6.25 -8.58 61.57
CA ILE A 705 7.13 -7.41 61.61
C ILE A 705 7.83 -7.37 62.97
N LYS A 706 9.16 -7.20 62.99
CA LYS A 706 9.96 -7.06 64.22
C LYS A 706 11.05 -6.01 64.05
N GLY A 707 10.73 -4.78 64.44
CA GLY A 707 11.55 -3.62 64.13
C GLY A 707 11.61 -3.40 62.61
N ASP A 708 12.76 -2.99 62.11
CA ASP A 708 12.96 -2.62 60.70
C ASP A 708 13.09 -3.84 59.74
N ASN A 709 12.84 -5.05 60.22
CA ASN A 709 12.78 -6.27 59.40
C ASN A 709 11.34 -6.80 59.29
N VAL A 710 10.96 -7.21 58.07
CA VAL A 710 9.65 -7.77 57.75
C VAL A 710 9.85 -9.18 57.23
N ASP A 711 9.56 -10.19 58.07
CA ASP A 711 9.63 -11.59 57.66
C ASP A 711 8.26 -12.05 57.12
N ILE A 712 8.27 -12.58 55.89
CA ILE A 712 7.09 -13.02 55.13
C ILE A 712 7.19 -14.53 54.93
N SER A 713 6.27 -15.29 55.52
CA SER A 713 6.25 -16.75 55.45
C SER A 713 4.98 -17.23 54.76
N LEU A 714 5.13 -17.78 53.55
CA LEU A 714 4.08 -18.47 52.81
C LEU A 714 4.19 -19.99 53.01
N THR A 715 3.09 -20.63 53.38
CA THR A 715 2.97 -22.09 53.37
C THR A 715 1.98 -22.50 52.29
N VAL A 716 2.46 -23.20 51.25
CA VAL A 716 1.67 -23.54 50.06
C VAL A 716 1.56 -25.06 49.92
N ALA A 717 0.35 -25.57 49.71
CA ALA A 717 0.11 -26.99 49.50
C ALA A 717 0.56 -27.41 48.08
N ALA A 718 1.64 -28.19 47.98
CA ALA A 718 2.26 -28.53 46.71
C ALA A 718 1.31 -29.35 45.80
N GLY A 719 0.84 -28.75 44.70
CA GLY A 719 -0.25 -29.30 43.88
C GLY A 719 0.06 -29.48 42.39
N ARG A 720 0.74 -28.52 41.72
CA ARG A 720 1.05 -28.56 40.28
C ARG A 720 2.31 -27.78 39.90
N GLU A 721 2.74 -27.93 38.64
CA GLU A 721 3.94 -27.28 38.11
C GLU A 721 3.74 -25.77 37.80
N SER A 722 2.47 -25.33 37.70
CA SER A 722 2.04 -23.93 37.69
C SER A 722 2.66 -23.10 38.82
N ASP A 723 2.74 -23.71 40.01
CA ASP A 723 2.93 -23.03 41.28
C ASP A 723 4.34 -22.40 41.36
N ARG A 724 5.30 -22.94 40.61
CA ARG A 724 6.66 -22.40 40.45
C ARG A 724 6.72 -21.09 39.65
N ARG A 725 5.83 -20.88 38.65
CA ARG A 725 5.77 -19.60 37.92
C ARG A 725 5.24 -18.50 38.84
N LEU A 726 4.19 -18.79 39.62
CA LEU A 726 3.58 -17.83 40.56
C LEU A 726 4.59 -17.38 41.63
N VAL A 727 5.30 -18.31 42.29
CA VAL A 727 6.36 -18.00 43.26
C VAL A 727 7.48 -17.15 42.62
N SER A 728 7.80 -17.36 41.34
CA SER A 728 8.81 -16.58 40.62
C SER A 728 8.33 -15.16 40.24
N GLN A 729 7.05 -14.96 39.95
CA GLN A 729 6.47 -13.63 39.75
C GLN A 729 6.39 -12.85 41.07
N ILE A 730 5.89 -13.47 42.14
CA ILE A 730 5.81 -12.88 43.48
C ILE A 730 7.15 -12.32 43.94
N GLY A 731 8.24 -13.08 43.78
CA GLY A 731 9.59 -12.62 44.14
C GLY A 731 10.02 -11.37 43.36
N ARG A 732 9.74 -11.29 42.05
CA ARG A 732 10.07 -10.10 41.23
C ARG A 732 9.21 -8.89 41.57
N SER A 733 7.94 -9.08 41.92
CA SER A 733 7.04 -7.98 42.32
C SER A 733 7.45 -7.37 43.66
N LEU A 734 7.99 -8.16 44.59
CA LEU A 734 8.51 -7.68 45.87
C LEU A 734 9.80 -6.86 45.72
N ASP A 735 10.77 -7.33 44.91
CA ASP A 735 12.03 -6.62 44.64
C ASP A 735 11.80 -5.21 44.03
N GLY A 736 10.72 -5.02 43.27
CA GLY A 736 10.38 -3.72 42.67
C GLY A 736 9.68 -2.73 43.62
N ALA A 737 9.17 -3.18 44.77
CA ALA A 737 8.20 -2.42 45.57
C ALA A 737 8.80 -1.62 46.75
N VAL A 738 10.05 -1.88 47.15
CA VAL A 738 10.63 -1.31 48.38
C VAL A 738 11.93 -0.54 48.12
N ARG A 739 11.91 0.77 48.38
CA ARG A 739 13.11 1.61 48.46
C ARG A 739 13.37 2.01 49.91
N GLY A 740 14.33 1.35 50.57
CA GLY A 740 14.76 1.65 51.95
C GLY A 740 15.47 0.46 52.60
N ASP A 741 16.12 0.66 53.75
CA ASP A 741 16.94 -0.33 54.47
C ASP A 741 16.15 -1.47 55.17
N VAL A 742 14.97 -1.82 54.67
CA VAL A 742 14.16 -2.94 55.18
C VAL A 742 14.66 -4.26 54.57
N ARG A 743 15.07 -5.20 55.41
CA ARG A 743 15.37 -6.57 54.93
C ARG A 743 14.11 -7.44 55.02
N ILE A 744 13.82 -8.14 53.92
CA ILE A 744 12.71 -9.07 53.82
C ILE A 744 13.27 -10.49 53.78
N GLY A 745 12.95 -11.29 54.79
CA GLY A 745 13.16 -12.74 54.77
C GLY A 745 11.94 -13.43 54.18
N VAL A 746 12.13 -14.21 53.12
CA VAL A 746 11.10 -15.09 52.55
C VAL A 746 11.51 -16.54 52.76
N SER A 747 10.65 -17.34 53.41
CA SER A 747 10.88 -18.76 53.63
C SER A 747 9.64 -19.59 53.30
N PHE A 748 9.87 -20.79 52.77
CA PHE A 748 8.82 -21.66 52.21
C PHE A 748 8.83 -23.03 52.91
N ASN A 749 7.67 -23.47 53.39
CA ASN A 749 7.47 -24.83 53.90
C ASN A 749 6.49 -25.61 53.01
N LEU A 750 6.82 -26.87 52.72
CA LEU A 750 6.00 -27.77 51.91
C LEU A 750 5.50 -28.94 52.78
N SER A 751 4.22 -28.92 53.13
CA SER A 751 3.57 -29.98 53.91
C SER A 751 3.08 -31.14 53.02
N ARG A 752 3.26 -32.38 53.46
CA ARG A 752 2.74 -33.58 52.78
C ARG A 752 1.49 -34.12 53.47
N GLY A 753 0.33 -33.96 52.81
CA GLY A 753 -0.92 -34.65 53.19
C GLY A 753 -0.87 -36.17 52.97
N ARG A 754 -1.83 -36.92 53.52
CA ARG A 754 -1.87 -38.39 53.51
C ARG A 754 -3.14 -38.95 52.85
N GLY A 755 -2.99 -40.10 52.17
CA GLY A 755 -4.09 -40.97 51.72
C GLY A 755 -4.48 -40.78 50.24
N GLN A 756 -4.88 -41.81 49.49
CA GLN A 756 -4.96 -43.25 49.76
C GLN A 756 -4.60 -44.08 48.51
N GLU A 757 -4.20 -45.33 48.73
CA GLU A 757 -4.03 -46.42 47.75
C GLU A 757 -4.93 -47.60 48.21
N PRO A 758 -5.13 -48.70 47.44
CA PRO A 758 -4.89 -48.92 46.01
C PRO A 758 -6.09 -49.61 45.29
N SER A 759 -6.02 -49.83 43.98
CA SER A 759 -6.39 -51.14 43.38
C SER A 759 -6.03 -51.27 41.89
N ASN A 760 -5.51 -52.45 41.56
CA ASN A 760 -5.33 -53.03 40.22
C ASN A 760 -5.81 -54.49 40.37
N PRO A 761 -6.46 -55.15 39.38
CA PRO A 761 -5.63 -55.89 38.42
C PRO A 761 -6.25 -56.12 37.01
N LEU A 762 -5.35 -56.42 36.06
CA LEU A 762 -5.52 -57.40 34.95
C LEU A 762 -6.78 -57.33 34.04
N ARG A 763 -6.56 -57.01 32.75
CA ARG A 763 -6.74 -57.95 31.61
C ARG A 763 -6.55 -57.31 30.23
N GLY A 764 -5.77 -57.96 29.36
CA GLY A 764 -6.07 -58.06 27.92
C GLY A 764 -6.88 -59.34 27.64
N PRO A 765 -6.97 -59.88 26.40
CA PRO A 765 -6.12 -59.60 25.23
C PRO A 765 -6.89 -59.49 23.88
N PHE A 766 -6.16 -59.51 22.75
CA PHE A 766 -6.63 -59.66 21.35
C PHE A 766 -7.44 -58.47 20.76
N ARG A 767 -7.42 -58.18 19.45
CA ARG A 767 -6.84 -58.80 18.21
C ARG A 767 -6.57 -57.65 17.19
N ASP A 768 -5.74 -57.71 16.13
CA ASP A 768 -4.72 -58.67 15.64
C ASP A 768 -3.62 -57.94 14.80
N ARG A 769 -3.17 -58.53 13.68
CA ARG A 769 -2.17 -58.10 12.66
C ARG A 769 -2.63 -58.63 11.25
N PRO A 770 -1.83 -58.65 10.14
CA PRO A 770 -0.56 -58.00 9.74
C PRO A 770 -0.78 -56.95 8.60
N GLY A 771 0.14 -56.45 7.75
CA GLY A 771 1.58 -56.69 7.46
C GLY A 771 1.81 -57.43 6.12
N GLY A 772 2.75 -57.10 5.22
CA GLY A 772 3.84 -56.08 5.23
C GLY A 772 4.33 -55.63 3.82
N ARG A 773 5.57 -55.94 3.40
CA ARG A 773 6.16 -55.58 2.07
C ARG A 773 7.24 -56.58 1.61
N ARG A 774 7.28 -56.94 0.29
CA ARG A 774 8.46 -57.12 -0.62
C ARG A 774 8.24 -58.21 -1.71
N GLY A 775 8.74 -57.99 -2.94
CA GLY A 775 9.29 -59.05 -3.81
C GLY A 775 8.54 -59.49 -5.08
N MET A 776 8.96 -58.96 -6.24
CA MET A 776 9.01 -59.57 -7.61
C MET A 776 7.96 -60.62 -8.09
N GLN A 777 7.25 -60.26 -9.18
CA GLN A 777 6.66 -61.13 -10.25
C GLN A 777 5.65 -62.26 -9.93
N SER A 778 4.40 -62.01 -10.36
CA SER A 778 3.35 -62.95 -10.84
C SER A 778 2.78 -64.09 -9.96
N THR A 779 1.46 -63.99 -9.74
CA THR A 779 0.44 -65.08 -9.61
C THR A 779 0.43 -66.06 -8.42
N ALA A 780 -0.76 -66.12 -7.77
CA ALA A 780 -1.42 -67.26 -7.11
C ALA A 780 -0.90 -67.88 -5.78
N ASP A 781 -1.63 -67.55 -4.69
CA ASP A 781 -2.32 -68.42 -3.70
C ASP A 781 -1.63 -69.46 -2.75
N ALA A 782 -2.23 -69.60 -1.55
CA ALA A 782 -2.22 -70.69 -0.53
C ALA A 782 -0.98 -71.07 0.36
N GLY A 783 -1.25 -71.34 1.67
CA GLY A 783 -0.42 -72.08 2.67
C GLY A 783 0.75 -71.32 3.35
N ASP A 784 0.98 -71.21 4.67
CA ASP A 784 0.59 -71.84 5.97
C ASP A 784 1.58 -72.91 6.56
N GLU A 785 1.62 -73.05 7.90
CA GLU A 785 2.49 -73.91 8.77
C GLU A 785 4.02 -73.56 8.89
N ASP A 786 4.83 -74.01 9.89
CA ASP A 786 4.66 -74.17 11.36
C ASP A 786 6.05 -74.29 12.12
N MET A 787 6.03 -74.16 13.46
CA MET A 787 6.94 -74.55 14.57
C MET A 787 8.46 -74.92 14.45
N THR A 788 9.22 -74.33 15.41
CA THR A 788 10.37 -74.88 16.20
C THR A 788 11.74 -75.15 15.53
N THR A 789 12.88 -74.67 16.07
CA THR A 789 13.60 -75.30 17.22
C THR A 789 14.80 -74.45 17.74
N ARG A 790 15.41 -74.85 18.87
CA ARG A 790 16.67 -74.36 19.50
C ARG A 790 17.79 -75.42 19.32
N PRO A 791 19.11 -75.18 19.53
CA PRO A 791 19.77 -74.26 20.49
C PRO A 791 20.95 -73.44 19.84
N ARG A 792 22.08 -73.00 20.44
CA ARG A 792 22.75 -73.17 21.76
C ARG A 792 23.79 -72.02 22.01
N ARG A 793 23.97 -71.64 23.30
CA ARG A 793 25.17 -71.13 24.06
C ARG A 793 26.37 -70.47 23.33
N GLU A 794 27.09 -69.46 23.88
CA GLU A 794 27.06 -68.63 25.11
C GLU A 794 27.91 -67.33 24.80
N ASN A 795 28.42 -66.41 25.66
CA ASN A 795 28.73 -66.32 27.10
C ASN A 795 28.76 -64.83 27.60
N ARG A 796 29.53 -64.51 28.66
CA ARG A 796 29.85 -63.18 29.28
C ARG A 796 31.38 -63.10 29.59
N PRO A 797 32.04 -61.99 30.05
CA PRO A 797 31.66 -60.99 31.11
C PRO A 797 32.00 -59.47 30.83
N GLU A 798 31.24 -58.47 31.31
CA GLU A 798 31.38 -57.59 32.52
C GLU A 798 32.17 -56.24 32.41
N ARG A 799 32.23 -55.45 33.51
CA ARG A 799 32.45 -53.97 33.67
C ARG A 799 33.95 -53.54 33.79
N PRO A 800 34.39 -52.24 33.69
CA PRO A 800 33.94 -51.06 34.48
C PRO A 800 34.08 -49.62 33.87
N GLN A 801 33.91 -48.56 34.70
CA GLN A 801 34.25 -47.12 34.49
C GLN A 801 35.58 -46.77 35.23
N PRO A 802 36.37 -45.72 34.88
CA PRO A 802 36.19 -44.28 35.25
C PRO A 802 36.71 -43.33 34.11
N PRO A 803 37.28 -42.09 34.27
CA PRO A 803 37.39 -41.09 35.37
C PRO A 803 37.09 -39.60 34.94
N THR A 804 37.49 -38.60 35.75
CA THR A 804 37.56 -37.13 35.44
C THR A 804 38.81 -36.47 36.04
N PRO A 805 39.51 -35.57 35.31
CA PRO A 805 40.12 -34.33 35.87
C PRO A 805 40.30 -33.18 34.82
N PRO A 806 41.00 -32.03 35.05
CA PRO A 806 41.29 -31.22 36.25
C PRO A 806 41.03 -29.68 36.07
N ALA A 807 41.42 -28.87 37.08
CA ALA A 807 41.78 -27.43 37.04
C ALA A 807 42.95 -27.20 38.04
N PRO A 808 43.60 -26.01 38.25
CA PRO A 808 43.45 -24.65 37.71
C PRO A 808 44.79 -24.12 37.05
N PRO A 809 45.18 -22.81 37.06
CA PRO A 809 45.72 -22.09 38.24
C PRO A 809 45.38 -20.56 38.33
N ARG A 810 46.09 -19.77 39.16
CA ARG A 810 45.78 -18.35 39.51
C ARG A 810 46.97 -17.37 39.36
N ALA A 811 46.65 -16.17 38.82
CA ALA A 811 47.06 -14.80 39.20
C ALA A 811 48.55 -14.34 39.26
N ALA A 812 48.90 -13.40 38.36
CA ALA A 812 49.79 -12.24 38.51
C ALA A 812 49.55 -11.24 37.34
N GLY A 813 49.84 -9.92 37.39
CA GLY A 813 50.15 -9.07 38.56
C GLY A 813 51.02 -7.82 38.23
N GLY A 814 50.43 -6.67 37.86
CA GLY A 814 51.15 -5.38 37.71
C GLY A 814 50.33 -4.25 37.06
N ASP A 815 50.59 -2.99 37.46
CA ASP A 815 50.01 -1.72 36.96
C ASP A 815 51.13 -0.64 36.93
N PRO A 816 51.15 0.30 35.96
CA PRO A 816 50.77 1.67 36.33
C PRO A 816 50.03 2.51 35.25
N THR A 817 48.95 3.16 35.70
CA THR A 817 48.47 4.51 35.31
C THR A 817 47.84 4.77 33.93
N GLN A 818 46.57 5.21 33.95
CA GLN A 818 46.21 6.61 33.69
C GLN A 818 44.86 6.99 34.35
N LYS A 819 44.62 8.29 34.61
CA LYS A 819 43.38 8.79 35.24
C LYS A 819 42.41 9.36 34.20
N ALA A 820 41.14 8.97 34.28
CA ALA A 820 40.01 9.73 33.79
C ALA A 820 38.89 9.69 34.84
N ALA A 821 38.12 10.77 35.00
CA ALA A 821 37.15 10.90 36.08
C ALA A 821 35.77 10.29 35.73
N LYS A 822 35.11 9.66 36.71
CA LYS A 822 33.68 9.37 36.60
C LYS A 822 32.87 10.67 36.64
N LYS A 823 31.89 10.79 35.75
CA LYS A 823 30.68 11.59 35.99
C LYS A 823 29.55 10.67 36.49
N ASP A 824 28.60 11.29 37.16
CA ASP A 824 27.40 10.63 37.71
C ASP A 824 26.39 10.32 36.58
N PRO A 825 25.83 9.10 36.48
CA PRO A 825 24.90 8.74 35.40
C PRO A 825 23.43 9.13 35.62
N HIS A 826 23.07 9.82 36.72
CA HIS A 826 21.67 10.08 37.06
C HIS A 826 21.34 11.58 37.28
N ALA A 827 21.58 12.40 36.24
CA ALA A 827 21.29 13.84 36.26
C ALA A 827 20.69 14.37 34.93
N HIS A 828 19.52 13.85 34.57
CA HIS A 828 18.57 14.43 33.60
C HIS A 828 17.19 14.44 34.30
N ALA A 829 16.42 15.54 34.38
CA ALA A 829 16.01 16.53 33.37
C ALA A 829 14.94 15.98 32.40
N ASP A 830 13.96 16.81 32.07
CA ASP A 830 12.79 16.44 31.28
C ASP A 830 13.18 16.17 29.82
N ASP A 831 13.12 14.91 29.39
CA ASP A 831 13.40 14.49 28.02
C ASP A 831 12.10 14.09 27.29
N GLU A 832 11.90 14.64 26.10
CA GLU A 832 10.91 14.15 25.12
C GLU A 832 11.28 12.72 24.68
N VAL A 833 10.28 11.88 24.37
CA VAL A 833 10.53 10.56 23.80
C VAL A 833 10.92 10.71 22.32
N ALA A 834 12.16 11.11 22.08
CA ALA A 834 12.70 11.28 20.74
C ALA A 834 12.68 9.95 19.97
N ALA A 835 11.99 9.91 18.84
CA ALA A 835 11.93 8.74 17.97
C ALA A 835 13.35 8.32 17.52
N ALA A 836 13.62 7.01 17.54
CA ALA A 836 14.91 6.49 17.10
C ALA A 836 15.13 6.82 15.59
N PRO A 837 16.30 7.36 15.21
CA PRO A 837 16.51 7.82 13.83
C PRO A 837 16.49 6.64 12.86
N MET A 838 15.75 6.81 11.76
CA MET A 838 15.60 5.81 10.70
C MET A 838 16.97 5.33 10.16
N PRO A 839 17.17 4.00 9.99
CA PRO A 839 18.45 3.47 9.57
C PRO A 839 18.69 3.72 8.08
N LYS A 840 19.90 4.16 7.72
CA LYS A 840 20.27 4.43 6.32
C LYS A 840 20.45 3.17 5.46
N VAL A 841 20.07 2.02 6.00
CA VAL A 841 20.29 0.70 5.41
C VAL A 841 19.13 -0.25 5.68
N ARG A 842 18.91 -1.19 4.76
CA ARG A 842 17.97 -2.30 4.92
C ARG A 842 18.67 -3.66 4.75
N LEU A 843 18.11 -4.69 5.39
CA LEU A 843 18.59 -6.06 5.28
C LEU A 843 17.76 -6.91 4.31
N GLY A 844 16.60 -6.44 3.85
CA GLY A 844 15.66 -7.24 3.03
C GLY A 844 15.04 -8.38 3.82
N ILE A 845 14.40 -8.04 4.94
CA ILE A 845 13.71 -8.96 5.84
C ILE A 845 12.30 -8.42 6.08
N LEU A 846 11.35 -9.32 6.32
CA LEU A 846 10.01 -8.98 6.81
C LEU A 846 9.93 -9.27 8.31
N PRO A 847 9.88 -8.26 9.19
CA PRO A 847 9.81 -8.47 10.63
C PRO A 847 8.45 -8.94 11.15
N THR A 848 8.44 -9.61 12.31
CA THR A 848 7.22 -9.85 13.08
C THR A 848 6.83 -8.59 13.84
N TYR A 849 5.71 -7.99 13.47
CA TYR A 849 5.24 -6.72 14.03
C TYR A 849 4.16 -6.89 15.11
N GLY A 850 4.52 -7.58 16.20
CA GLY A 850 3.74 -7.77 17.43
C GLY A 850 4.65 -8.02 18.63
N GLU A 851 4.12 -8.33 19.81
CA GLU A 851 4.96 -8.74 20.96
C GLU A 851 5.62 -10.10 20.69
N SER A 852 6.93 -10.12 20.45
CA SER A 852 7.65 -11.37 20.14
C SER A 852 7.98 -12.16 21.41
N GLU A 853 7.07 -13.02 21.88
CA GLU A 853 7.35 -13.95 22.98
C GLU A 853 8.63 -14.76 22.71
N GLY A 854 9.59 -14.79 23.65
CA GLY A 854 10.80 -15.62 23.55
C GLY A 854 12.11 -14.84 23.44
N ARG A 855 13.14 -15.46 22.84
CA ARG A 855 14.49 -14.87 22.71
C ARG A 855 14.70 -14.30 21.30
N GLY A 856 14.89 -12.99 21.22
CA GLY A 856 15.23 -12.27 19.98
C GLY A 856 14.00 -11.86 19.18
N TYR A 857 14.16 -10.77 18.43
CA TYR A 857 13.17 -10.20 17.53
C TYR A 857 12.90 -11.12 16.35
N GLU A 858 11.63 -11.44 16.10
CA GLU A 858 11.23 -12.44 15.12
C GLU A 858 11.05 -11.86 13.73
N ILE A 859 11.27 -12.67 12.69
CA ILE A 859 11.00 -12.29 11.29
C ILE A 859 10.06 -13.30 10.62
N THR A 860 8.93 -12.82 10.09
CA THR A 860 7.97 -13.64 9.34
C THR A 860 8.42 -13.93 7.90
N GLY A 861 9.45 -13.25 7.40
CA GLY A 861 9.99 -13.53 6.06
C GLY A 861 11.34 -12.91 5.76
N VAL A 862 11.90 -13.29 4.62
CA VAL A 862 13.10 -12.70 4.01
C VAL A 862 12.77 -12.38 2.56
N ALA A 863 13.17 -11.21 2.07
CA ALA A 863 12.93 -10.84 0.67
C ALA A 863 13.82 -11.69 -0.27
N ASP A 864 13.22 -12.29 -1.29
CA ASP A 864 13.94 -13.06 -2.31
C ASP A 864 14.97 -12.19 -3.03
N ASP A 865 16.18 -12.74 -3.23
CA ASP A 865 17.38 -12.01 -3.66
C ASP A 865 17.74 -10.76 -2.82
N GLY A 866 17.11 -10.55 -1.66
CA GLY A 866 17.48 -9.51 -0.70
C GLY A 866 18.84 -9.78 -0.03
N PRO A 867 19.44 -8.77 0.63
CA PRO A 867 20.73 -8.93 1.32
C PRO A 867 20.76 -10.10 2.32
N ALA A 868 19.70 -10.27 3.10
CA ALA A 868 19.56 -11.34 4.08
C ALA A 868 19.40 -12.72 3.43
N ALA A 869 18.64 -12.85 2.33
CA ALA A 869 18.54 -14.10 1.57
C ALA A 869 19.92 -14.49 0.98
N LYS A 870 20.62 -13.52 0.38
CA LYS A 870 21.99 -13.68 -0.14
C LYS A 870 23.01 -14.05 0.95
N ALA A 871 22.76 -13.69 2.21
CA ALA A 871 23.54 -14.08 3.38
C ALA A 871 23.11 -15.41 4.03
N GLY A 872 22.06 -16.08 3.53
CA GLY A 872 21.56 -17.35 4.06
C GLY A 872 20.67 -17.24 5.31
N MET A 873 20.06 -16.07 5.54
CA MET A 873 18.91 -15.94 6.45
C MET A 873 17.70 -16.69 5.89
N LYS A 874 16.75 -17.04 6.76
CA LYS A 874 15.51 -17.75 6.40
C LYS A 874 14.33 -17.13 7.15
N ASN A 875 13.13 -17.35 6.61
CA ASN A 875 11.89 -17.19 7.35
C ASN A 875 11.97 -18.00 8.66
N ASP A 876 11.29 -17.53 9.71
CA ASP A 876 11.29 -18.10 11.07
C ASP A 876 12.64 -18.01 11.82
N ASP A 877 13.66 -17.32 11.27
CA ASP A 877 14.82 -16.89 12.06
C ASP A 877 14.39 -15.82 13.08
N ARG A 878 15.08 -15.75 14.23
CA ARG A 878 14.89 -14.66 15.21
C ARG A 878 16.19 -13.90 15.47
N ILE A 879 16.24 -12.63 15.08
CA ILE A 879 17.39 -11.75 15.26
C ILE A 879 17.61 -11.51 16.77
N LEU A 880 18.66 -12.12 17.31
CA LEU A 880 19.14 -11.88 18.67
C LEU A 880 19.98 -10.61 18.77
N LYS A 881 20.83 -10.34 17.75
CA LYS A 881 21.78 -9.22 17.74
C LYS A 881 22.07 -8.69 16.33
N ILE A 882 22.39 -7.40 16.26
CA ILE A 882 22.94 -6.73 15.09
C ILE A 882 24.24 -6.00 15.51
N GLY A 883 25.35 -6.38 14.87
CA GLY A 883 26.72 -5.99 15.22
C GLY A 883 27.16 -6.51 16.58
N GLY A 884 26.73 -5.80 17.63
CA GLY A 884 26.86 -6.18 19.03
C GLY A 884 25.69 -5.74 19.92
N LYS A 885 24.74 -4.95 19.39
CA LYS A 885 23.51 -4.56 20.08
C LYS A 885 22.56 -5.76 20.12
N ASN A 886 21.85 -5.94 21.23
CA ASN A 886 20.75 -6.89 21.30
C ASN A 886 19.56 -6.34 20.50
N VAL A 887 18.77 -7.24 19.91
CA VAL A 887 17.54 -6.87 19.20
C VAL A 887 16.39 -7.66 19.82
N THR A 888 15.38 -6.92 20.28
CA THR A 888 14.21 -7.43 21.03
C THR A 888 12.89 -7.06 20.37
N ASP A 889 12.91 -6.09 19.47
CA ASP A 889 11.76 -5.36 18.94
C ASP A 889 12.20 -4.53 17.70
N VAL A 890 11.24 -3.85 17.06
CA VAL A 890 11.52 -2.99 15.90
C VAL A 890 12.44 -1.81 16.24
N TYR A 891 12.37 -1.24 17.44
CA TYR A 891 13.13 -0.03 17.78
C TYR A 891 14.60 -0.34 17.99
N SER A 892 14.92 -1.38 18.76
CA SER A 892 16.26 -1.93 18.90
C SER A 892 16.82 -2.47 17.59
N TYR A 893 15.97 -2.93 16.65
CA TYR A 893 16.38 -3.29 15.29
C TYR A 893 16.81 -2.04 14.48
N MET A 894 15.95 -1.02 14.40
CA MET A 894 16.23 0.23 13.68
C MET A 894 17.43 0.97 14.28
N GLU A 895 17.49 1.11 15.62
CA GLU A 895 18.58 1.74 16.37
C GLU A 895 19.89 0.96 16.23
N ALA A 896 19.84 -0.36 16.01
CA ALA A 896 21.03 -1.14 15.69
C ALA A 896 21.52 -0.97 14.25
N LEU A 897 20.62 -0.77 13.28
CA LEU A 897 20.99 -0.47 11.90
C LEU A 897 21.38 1.00 11.66
N ALA A 898 20.94 1.95 12.49
CA ALA A 898 21.20 3.38 12.33
C ALA A 898 22.69 3.79 12.34
N GLY A 899 23.57 2.92 12.88
CA GLY A 899 25.03 3.13 12.85
C GLY A 899 25.74 2.71 11.56
N TYR A 900 25.05 2.04 10.63
CA TYR A 900 25.64 1.41 9.44
C TYR A 900 25.40 2.22 8.15
N LYS A 901 26.26 1.97 7.16
CA LYS A 901 26.23 2.57 5.82
C LYS A 901 25.89 1.53 4.74
N PRO A 902 25.40 1.97 3.57
CA PRO A 902 25.19 1.09 2.43
C PRO A 902 26.46 0.32 2.06
N GLY A 903 26.34 -1.01 1.96
CA GLY A 903 27.44 -1.91 1.61
C GLY A 903 28.33 -2.37 2.79
N ASP A 904 28.06 -1.94 4.03
CA ASP A 904 28.74 -2.44 5.22
C ASP A 904 28.42 -3.93 5.47
N GLU A 905 29.38 -4.67 6.03
CA GLU A 905 29.20 -6.08 6.41
C GLU A 905 28.62 -6.17 7.84
N VAL A 906 27.28 -6.24 7.93
CA VAL A 906 26.54 -6.31 9.19
C VAL A 906 26.54 -7.75 9.72
N ALA A 907 27.16 -7.97 10.88
CA ALA A 907 27.08 -9.25 11.58
C ALA A 907 25.72 -9.38 12.29
N VAL A 908 24.89 -10.32 11.88
CA VAL A 908 23.55 -10.53 12.44
C VAL A 908 23.48 -11.91 13.09
N VAL A 909 23.27 -11.96 14.40
CA VAL A 909 23.10 -13.22 15.13
C VAL A 909 21.62 -13.57 15.11
N VAL A 910 21.26 -14.68 14.47
CA VAL A 910 19.91 -15.24 14.46
C VAL A 910 19.81 -16.50 15.30
N LEU A 911 18.66 -16.75 15.88
CA LEU A 911 18.24 -18.01 16.47
C LEU A 911 17.40 -18.77 15.43
N ARG A 912 17.85 -19.96 15.04
CA ARG A 912 17.19 -20.83 14.05
C ARG A 912 16.85 -22.17 14.71
N GLY A 913 15.60 -22.31 15.17
CA GLY A 913 15.26 -23.30 16.20
C GLY A 913 16.09 -23.05 17.47
N ASP A 914 16.67 -24.08 18.07
CA ASP A 914 17.50 -23.91 19.29
C ASP A 914 18.96 -23.44 19.03
N LYS A 915 19.31 -23.03 17.80
CA LYS A 915 20.70 -22.76 17.41
C LYS A 915 20.96 -21.30 17.05
N GLU A 916 21.93 -20.69 17.72
CA GLU A 916 22.44 -19.36 17.37
C GLU A 916 23.40 -19.47 16.17
N ILE A 917 23.19 -18.64 15.15
CA ILE A 917 23.94 -18.59 13.89
C ILE A 917 24.30 -17.13 13.61
N THR A 918 25.59 -16.83 13.44
CA THR A 918 26.02 -15.50 12.98
C THR A 918 26.07 -15.46 11.46
N LEU A 919 25.16 -14.69 10.87
CA LEU A 919 25.12 -14.37 9.45
C LEU A 919 25.93 -13.08 9.19
N LYS A 920 26.46 -12.96 7.98
CA LYS A 920 27.16 -11.75 7.52
C LYS A 920 26.38 -11.13 6.38
N ILE A 921 25.65 -10.06 6.66
CA ILE A 921 24.72 -9.45 5.73
C ILE A 921 25.34 -8.16 5.21
N LYS A 922 25.69 -8.12 3.92
CA LYS A 922 26.14 -6.89 3.28
C LYS A 922 24.94 -5.98 3.07
N SER A 923 24.81 -4.93 3.89
CA SER A 923 23.64 -4.06 3.90
C SER A 923 23.37 -3.41 2.54
N ALA A 924 22.08 -3.30 2.18
CA ALA A 924 21.64 -2.41 1.11
C ALA A 924 21.38 -1.00 1.70
N PRO A 925 21.42 0.08 0.90
CA PRO A 925 20.84 1.37 1.31
C PRO A 925 19.34 1.22 1.62
N GLN A 926 18.74 2.16 2.35
CA GLN A 926 17.29 2.41 2.18
C GLN A 926 17.06 3.13 0.84
N LYS A 927 15.84 3.07 0.27
CA LYS A 927 15.53 3.82 -0.95
C LYS A 927 15.35 5.30 -0.62
N THR A 928 16.48 6.00 -0.48
CA THR A 928 16.54 7.44 -0.21
C THR A 928 17.50 8.09 -1.17
N LEU A 929 16.99 9.00 -2.00
CA LEU A 929 17.74 10.06 -2.69
C LEU A 929 19.19 9.71 -3.07
N ASP A 930 19.39 9.21 -4.29
CA ASP A 930 20.55 9.68 -5.06
C ASP A 930 20.52 11.22 -5.05
N ALA A 931 21.66 11.82 -4.69
CA ALA A 931 21.76 13.24 -4.37
C ALA A 931 22.29 14.06 -5.56
N ASP A 932 21.46 14.17 -6.60
CA ASP A 932 21.59 15.12 -7.73
C ASP A 932 20.50 16.21 -7.67
#